data_AF-A0A9P0C8Q6-F1
#
_entry.id   AF-A0A9P0C8Q6-F1
#
_cell.length_a   1.000
_cell.length_b   1.000
_cell.length_c   1.000
_cell.angle_alpha   90.00
_cell.angle_beta   90.00
_cell.angle_gamma   90.00
#
_symmetry.space_group_name_H-M   'P 1'
#
loop_
_entity.id
_entity.type
_entity.pdbx_description
1 polymer ?
#
loop_
_entity_poly.entity_id
_entity_poly.type
_entity_poly.pdbx_seq_one_letter_code
_entity_poly.pdbx_strand_id
1 'polypeptide(L)'
;MLRAQPVAVGDVDDILQQLDKQKGVLRELEQKKPQLDELLHTAESLKGTENRQQLHGKVTALREHWDEANARVLQRKAQLDAMLGDSQRYEARRRDADAWLARMEARLASMSPPGHTADVLEMQLREQKSFHAEIHQYKYQIELFGQLTQRLIAVYRNDDTTRIKRATEAINHRYNELNNSIIARGKALNAAVSSLQNFDRSLEKFVGWLSEAESLLDAADRDPHLLKDLQSEIETHRDVYASLTGTGRRLLGSLSSQEDAVMLQRRLDEMNQRWHHLKAKSMAIRNRLESNAEHWSALLLSLRELTEWVIRKETELNALAPPRGDLSALLKQQDDHRAFRRQLEDKRPVVESNLLSGRQHIANEPPMSDTSDTEGRENEGDSRGYRSAEEQARELARSIRREVAKLADKWNNLVDRSDAWGRCLEDAVQRVRNFTTSLDELSSRVQTAEAARASWRGPGDARDARAQLDAVTRSRAQLPPLKRLADELHGQAQALARDKIQLPEHLLARLDDLNTRVGALCAGGEERARQLAGVARDGGAGAAQGFLAGSVEPPWERAVTPANVPYYINHELETTHWDHPKMIELMNSLADLNEVRFSAYRTALKLRTVQKALCMHMLQLPAALEAFDAHGLRAQNDRLIDIPDMITVLTSLYEVIAAENPSLVNVPLCLDLSINWLLNVYDSQRTGQIRVLSFKVGLVLLCKGHLEEKYRYLFRLIADPSCRVDQRKLGLLLHDCIQVPRQLGEVAAFGGSNIEPSVRSCFEQAAAAPQPSSKPATLDRKTPGDI
;
A
#
# COMPACT_ATOMS: atom_id res chain seq x y z
N MET A 1 -81.01 68.60 93.44
CA MET A 1 -81.09 67.74 92.24
C MET A 1 -80.97 66.29 92.65
N LEU A 2 -82.05 65.51 92.59
CA LEU A 2 -81.98 64.04 92.65
C LEU A 2 -81.34 63.56 91.35
N ARG A 3 -80.06 63.19 91.35
CA ARG A 3 -79.45 62.51 90.21
C ARG A 3 -80.01 61.08 90.15
N ALA A 4 -80.69 60.74 89.07
CA ALA A 4 -81.12 59.37 88.82
C ALA A 4 -79.87 58.48 88.71
N GLN A 5 -79.82 57.41 89.51
CA GLN A 5 -78.77 56.41 89.40
C GLN A 5 -79.01 55.58 88.13
N PRO A 6 -77.98 55.39 87.28
CA PRO A 6 -78.07 54.52 86.12
C PRO A 6 -78.26 53.07 86.57
N VAL A 7 -79.08 52.31 85.84
CA VAL A 7 -79.38 50.89 86.08
C VAL A 7 -78.78 50.07 84.95
N ALA A 8 -78.35 48.83 85.23
CA ALA A 8 -77.89 47.91 84.20
C ALA A 8 -79.07 47.36 83.38
N VAL A 9 -79.21 47.81 82.14
CA VAL A 9 -80.23 47.31 81.20
C VAL A 9 -79.95 45.83 80.92
N GLY A 10 -80.99 44.99 80.92
CA GLY A 10 -80.86 43.54 80.79
C GLY A 10 -80.62 42.80 82.12
N ASP A 11 -80.32 43.50 83.21
CA ASP A 11 -80.23 42.91 84.55
C ASP A 11 -81.58 43.01 85.27
N VAL A 12 -82.39 41.96 85.13
CA VAL A 12 -83.74 41.90 85.71
C VAL A 12 -83.70 42.12 87.23
N ASP A 13 -82.68 41.61 87.92
CA ASP A 13 -82.57 41.72 89.37
C ASP A 13 -82.19 43.14 89.81
N ASP A 14 -81.25 43.79 89.11
CA ASP A 14 -80.87 45.20 89.35
C ASP A 14 -82.06 46.15 89.08
N ILE A 15 -82.79 45.92 87.99
CA ILE A 15 -83.99 46.71 87.65
C ILE A 15 -85.06 46.56 88.74
N LEU A 16 -85.34 45.34 89.21
CA LEU A 16 -86.32 45.09 90.28
C LEU A 16 -85.92 45.78 91.59
N GLN A 17 -84.65 45.67 92.00
CA GLN A 17 -84.14 46.35 93.19
C GLN A 17 -84.30 47.86 93.10
N GLN A 18 -84.01 48.46 91.94
CA GLN A 18 -84.17 49.90 91.76
C GLN A 18 -85.64 50.33 91.71
N LEU A 19 -86.50 49.49 91.13
CA LEU A 19 -87.94 49.71 91.08
C LEU A 19 -88.56 49.69 92.49
N ASP A 20 -88.11 48.79 93.36
CA ASP A 20 -88.52 48.75 94.76
C ASP A 20 -88.02 49.95 95.57
N LYS A 21 -86.80 50.45 95.29
CA LYS A 21 -86.32 51.73 95.83
C LYS A 21 -87.21 52.90 95.40
N GLN A 22 -87.60 53.00 94.13
CA GLN A 22 -88.52 54.06 93.66
C GLN A 22 -89.91 53.95 94.30
N LYS A 23 -90.45 52.73 94.48
CA LYS A 23 -91.68 52.51 95.26
C LYS A 23 -91.53 52.93 96.72
N GLY A 24 -90.34 52.77 97.31
CA GLY A 24 -90.00 53.28 98.63
C GLY A 24 -90.08 54.81 98.69
N VAL A 25 -89.41 55.50 97.76
CA VAL A 25 -89.42 56.97 97.67
C VAL A 25 -90.84 57.51 97.42
N LEU A 26 -91.64 56.85 96.57
CA LEU A 26 -93.05 57.24 96.38
C LEU A 26 -93.86 57.14 97.68
N ARG A 27 -93.67 56.07 98.46
CA ARG A 27 -94.34 55.93 99.77
C ARG A 27 -93.91 57.03 100.74
N GLU A 28 -92.63 57.40 100.75
CA GLU A 28 -92.13 58.51 101.57
C GLU A 28 -92.72 59.86 101.13
N LEU A 29 -92.80 60.12 99.81
CA LEU A 29 -93.48 61.31 99.28
C LEU A 29 -94.97 61.30 99.64
N GLU A 30 -95.68 60.18 99.51
CA GLU A 30 -97.07 60.06 99.93
C GLU A 30 -97.26 60.34 101.43
N GLN A 31 -96.36 59.84 102.29
CA GLN A 31 -96.37 60.10 103.74
C GLN A 31 -96.06 61.55 104.11
N LYS A 32 -95.22 62.24 103.32
CA LYS A 32 -94.83 63.64 103.54
C LYS A 32 -95.79 64.65 102.93
N LYS A 33 -96.68 64.21 102.04
CA LYS A 33 -97.71 65.04 101.39
C LYS A 33 -98.61 65.82 102.38
N PRO A 34 -99.12 65.23 103.48
CA PRO A 34 -99.93 65.97 104.45
C PRO A 34 -99.16 67.11 105.13
N GLN A 35 -97.86 66.91 105.40
CA GLN A 35 -96.98 67.93 105.99
C GLN A 35 -96.74 69.09 105.00
N LEU A 36 -96.62 68.78 103.71
CA LEU A 36 -96.58 69.79 102.66
C LEU A 36 -97.92 70.55 102.58
N ASP A 37 -99.05 69.84 102.53
CA ASP A 37 -100.39 70.44 102.44
C ASP A 37 -100.67 71.36 103.65
N GLU A 38 -100.23 70.99 104.86
CA GLU A 38 -100.29 71.81 106.07
C GLU A 38 -99.39 73.06 105.99
N LEU A 39 -98.16 72.92 105.48
CA LEU A 39 -97.24 74.05 105.23
C LEU A 39 -97.78 75.00 104.15
N LEU A 40 -98.43 74.48 103.12
CA LEU A 40 -99.13 75.28 102.11
C LEU A 40 -100.32 76.04 102.74
N HIS A 41 -101.13 75.36 103.55
CA HIS A 41 -102.30 75.95 104.21
C HIS A 41 -101.92 77.04 105.23
N THR A 42 -100.89 76.81 106.04
CA THR A 42 -100.35 77.80 107.00
C THR A 42 -99.72 78.99 106.27
N ALA A 43 -98.99 78.77 105.17
CA ALA A 43 -98.48 79.87 104.34
C ALA A 43 -99.61 80.67 103.65
N GLU A 44 -100.72 80.03 103.28
CA GLU A 44 -101.91 80.69 102.76
C GLU A 44 -102.63 81.52 103.82
N SER A 45 -102.64 81.10 105.09
CA SER A 45 -103.26 81.85 106.19
C SER A 45 -102.42 83.05 106.65
N LEU A 46 -101.09 83.01 106.47
CA LEU A 46 -100.15 84.07 106.84
C LEU A 46 -100.05 85.23 105.83
N LYS A 47 -100.95 85.28 104.82
CA LYS A 47 -100.99 86.28 103.72
C LYS A 47 -101.05 87.76 104.14
N GLY A 48 -101.22 88.08 105.43
CA GLY A 48 -101.36 89.44 105.97
C GLY A 48 -100.10 90.12 106.55
N THR A 49 -98.89 89.56 106.40
CA THR A 49 -97.65 90.07 107.03
C THR A 49 -96.66 90.72 106.04
N GLU A 50 -95.76 91.59 106.53
CA GLU A 50 -94.85 92.47 105.75
C GLU A 50 -93.91 91.74 104.76
N ASN A 51 -93.70 90.42 104.89
CA ASN A 51 -92.79 89.60 104.05
C ASN A 51 -93.47 88.79 102.92
N ARG A 52 -94.66 89.21 102.48
CA ARG A 52 -95.58 88.47 101.58
C ARG A 52 -94.97 87.89 100.30
N GLN A 53 -94.20 88.68 99.54
CA GLN A 53 -93.66 88.24 98.25
C GLN A 53 -92.60 87.13 98.40
N GLN A 54 -91.77 87.20 99.45
CA GLN A 54 -90.70 86.24 99.69
C GLN A 54 -91.25 84.91 100.22
N LEU A 55 -92.27 84.93 101.07
CA LEU A 55 -92.96 83.71 101.55
C LEU A 55 -93.73 83.02 100.42
N HIS A 56 -94.49 83.78 99.61
CA HIS A 56 -95.21 83.24 98.46
C HIS A 56 -94.26 82.59 97.45
N GLY A 57 -93.15 83.25 97.11
CA GLY A 57 -92.12 82.69 96.21
C GLY A 57 -91.46 81.42 96.75
N LYS A 58 -91.25 81.30 98.07
CA LYS A 58 -90.72 80.07 98.69
C LYS A 58 -91.73 78.92 98.69
N VAL A 59 -93.02 79.22 98.85
CA VAL A 59 -94.12 78.26 98.88
C VAL A 59 -94.44 77.73 97.48
N THR A 60 -94.48 78.61 96.48
CA THR A 60 -94.60 78.20 95.07
C THR A 60 -93.39 77.39 94.65
N ALA A 61 -92.18 77.83 95.02
CA ALA A 61 -90.97 77.06 94.75
C ALA A 61 -90.99 75.68 95.41
N LEU A 62 -91.48 75.55 96.66
CA LEU A 62 -91.60 74.26 97.36
C LEU A 62 -92.63 73.34 96.68
N ARG A 63 -93.78 73.87 96.24
CA ARG A 63 -94.80 73.12 95.50
C ARG A 63 -94.28 72.68 94.14
N GLU A 64 -93.66 73.58 93.37
CA GLU A 64 -93.02 73.25 92.10
C GLU A 64 -91.93 72.19 92.29
N HIS A 65 -91.12 72.30 93.36
CA HIS A 65 -90.10 71.30 93.68
C HIS A 65 -90.70 69.94 94.04
N TRP A 66 -91.83 69.92 94.75
CA TRP A 66 -92.56 68.71 95.10
C TRP A 66 -93.18 68.05 93.87
N ASP A 67 -93.90 68.81 93.07
CA ASP A 67 -94.55 68.33 91.85
C ASP A 67 -93.49 67.85 90.86
N GLU A 68 -92.35 68.55 90.73
CA GLU A 68 -91.21 68.13 89.93
C GLU A 68 -90.54 66.86 90.49
N ALA A 69 -90.34 66.74 91.81
CA ALA A 69 -89.77 65.54 92.42
C ALA A 69 -90.69 64.33 92.28
N ASN A 70 -91.98 64.50 92.54
CA ASN A 70 -92.99 63.45 92.41
C ASN A 70 -93.15 63.02 90.94
N ALA A 71 -93.22 63.97 90.01
CA ALA A 71 -93.25 63.68 88.57
C ALA A 71 -91.97 62.95 88.12
N ARG A 72 -90.79 63.35 88.58
CA ARG A 72 -89.51 62.68 88.26
C ARG A 72 -89.45 61.25 88.80
N VAL A 73 -89.92 61.01 90.02
CA VAL A 73 -89.96 59.66 90.62
C VAL A 73 -90.98 58.77 89.91
N LEU A 74 -92.19 59.27 89.60
CA LEU A 74 -93.19 58.54 88.81
C LEU A 74 -92.70 58.24 87.39
N GLN A 75 -92.08 59.21 86.72
CA GLN A 75 -91.48 59.04 85.40
C GLN A 75 -90.36 57.99 85.42
N ARG A 76 -89.47 58.04 86.42
CA ARG A 76 -88.39 57.05 86.56
C ARG A 76 -88.94 55.66 86.87
N LYS A 77 -89.97 55.53 87.72
CA LYS A 77 -90.65 54.26 87.97
C LYS A 77 -91.25 53.68 86.68
N ALA A 78 -92.01 54.47 85.92
CA ALA A 78 -92.60 54.02 84.65
C ALA A 78 -91.52 53.61 83.63
N GLN A 79 -90.39 54.34 83.58
CA GLN A 79 -89.24 53.97 82.77
C GLN A 79 -88.63 52.63 83.20
N LEU A 80 -88.50 52.37 84.51
CA LEU A 80 -88.00 51.11 85.05
C LEU A 80 -88.98 49.94 84.83
N ASP A 81 -90.30 50.16 84.93
CA ASP A 81 -91.33 49.16 84.60
C ASP A 81 -91.25 48.76 83.12
N ALA A 82 -91.09 49.75 82.22
CA ALA A 82 -90.87 49.48 80.79
C ALA A 82 -89.54 48.75 80.55
N MET A 83 -88.47 49.19 81.23
CA MET A 83 -87.14 48.57 81.15
C MET A 83 -87.16 47.11 81.60
N LEU A 84 -87.93 46.79 82.64
CA LEU A 84 -88.10 45.43 83.13
C LEU A 84 -88.75 44.53 82.07
N GLY A 85 -89.87 44.95 81.49
CA GLY A 85 -90.57 44.18 80.46
C GLY A 85 -89.73 43.98 79.19
N ASP A 86 -89.02 45.03 78.77
CA ASP A 86 -88.10 44.98 77.63
C ASP A 86 -86.87 44.09 77.89
N SER A 87 -86.30 44.17 79.10
CA SER A 87 -85.15 43.35 79.52
C SER A 87 -85.53 41.87 79.67
N GLN A 88 -86.74 41.56 80.14
CA GLN A 88 -87.26 40.18 80.20
C GLN A 88 -87.44 39.59 78.80
N ARG A 89 -87.97 40.36 77.84
CA ARG A 89 -88.08 39.95 76.43
C ARG A 89 -86.72 39.71 75.79
N TYR A 90 -85.75 40.57 76.10
CA TYR A 90 -84.36 40.39 75.67
C TYR A 90 -83.72 39.14 76.25
N GLU A 91 -83.84 38.91 77.56
CA GLU A 91 -83.28 37.72 78.21
C GLU A 91 -83.92 36.42 77.70
N ALA A 92 -85.22 36.41 77.39
CA ALA A 92 -85.86 35.25 76.76
C ALA A 92 -85.24 34.95 75.38
N ARG A 93 -85.12 35.96 74.51
CA ARG A 93 -84.49 35.81 73.18
C ARG A 93 -83.02 35.44 73.25
N ARG A 94 -82.28 35.98 74.22
CA ARG A 94 -80.88 35.62 74.48
C ARG A 94 -80.73 34.15 74.83
N ARG A 95 -81.56 33.65 75.76
CA ARG A 95 -81.56 32.23 76.17
C ARG A 95 -81.92 31.30 75.01
N ASP A 96 -82.87 31.69 74.16
CA ASP A 96 -83.23 30.92 72.96
C ASP A 96 -82.04 30.82 71.99
N ALA A 97 -81.35 31.94 71.74
CA ALA A 97 -80.15 31.99 70.89
C ALA A 97 -78.99 31.17 71.48
N ASP A 98 -78.74 31.29 72.78
CA ASP A 98 -77.70 30.52 73.47
C ASP A 98 -77.96 29.01 73.41
N ALA A 99 -79.20 28.60 73.66
CA ALA A 99 -79.59 27.19 73.62
C ALA A 99 -79.51 26.63 72.20
N TRP A 100 -79.88 27.42 71.19
CA TRP A 100 -79.74 27.01 69.79
C TRP A 100 -78.27 26.89 69.38
N LEU A 101 -77.44 27.89 69.69
CA LEU A 101 -76.00 27.87 69.40
C LEU A 101 -75.32 26.67 70.06
N ALA A 102 -75.57 26.41 71.35
CA ALA A 102 -74.97 25.28 72.06
C ALA A 102 -75.30 23.92 71.42
N ARG A 103 -76.54 23.73 70.95
CA ARG A 103 -76.94 22.51 70.24
C ARG A 103 -76.24 22.37 68.90
N MET A 104 -76.13 23.45 68.13
CA MET A 104 -75.48 23.42 66.82
C MET A 104 -73.96 23.25 66.92
N GLU A 105 -73.32 23.92 67.88
CA GLU A 105 -71.90 23.76 68.20
C GLU A 105 -71.58 22.31 68.59
N ALA A 106 -72.40 21.69 69.45
CA ALA A 106 -72.26 20.28 69.82
C ALA A 106 -72.45 19.34 68.62
N ARG A 107 -73.44 19.62 67.75
CA ARG A 107 -73.65 18.84 66.52
C ARG A 107 -72.45 18.95 65.59
N LEU A 108 -71.91 20.15 65.36
CA LEU A 108 -70.71 20.35 64.54
C LEU A 108 -69.49 19.60 65.13
N ALA A 109 -69.31 19.64 66.46
CA ALA A 109 -68.23 18.93 67.13
C ALA A 109 -68.34 17.41 67.02
N SER A 110 -69.56 16.87 66.92
CA SER A 110 -69.80 15.43 66.75
C SER A 110 -69.61 14.93 65.30
N MET A 111 -69.51 15.84 64.32
CA MET A 111 -69.32 15.45 62.93
C MET A 111 -67.90 14.92 62.69
N SER A 112 -67.80 13.73 62.09
CA SER A 112 -66.51 13.11 61.71
C SER A 112 -65.75 13.95 60.68
N PRO A 113 -64.40 13.87 60.59
CA PRO A 113 -63.64 14.51 59.51
C PRO A 113 -64.10 14.05 58.10
N PRO A 114 -63.77 14.79 57.03
CA PRO A 114 -64.05 14.38 55.65
C PRO A 114 -63.58 12.94 55.39
N GLY A 115 -64.50 12.12 54.90
CA GLY A 115 -64.18 10.74 54.48
C GLY A 115 -63.37 10.71 53.18
N HIS A 116 -63.03 9.52 52.75
CA HIS A 116 -62.18 9.30 51.57
C HIS A 116 -62.83 8.42 50.50
N THR A 117 -64.07 7.98 50.72
CA THR A 117 -64.87 7.19 49.78
C THR A 117 -66.03 8.01 49.24
N ALA A 118 -66.50 7.66 48.03
CA ALA A 118 -67.55 8.40 47.35
C ALA A 118 -68.87 8.39 48.16
N ASP A 119 -69.28 7.23 48.67
CA ASP A 119 -70.50 7.04 49.44
C ASP A 119 -70.49 7.83 50.78
N VAL A 120 -69.37 7.79 51.51
CA VAL A 120 -69.19 8.54 52.77
C VAL A 120 -69.17 10.03 52.50
N LEU A 121 -68.44 10.47 51.47
CA LEU A 121 -68.39 11.89 51.09
C LEU A 121 -69.76 12.40 50.63
N GLU A 122 -70.52 11.62 49.87
CA GLU A 122 -71.88 11.97 49.46
C GLU A 122 -72.84 12.10 50.66
N MET A 123 -72.75 11.17 51.62
CA MET A 123 -73.52 11.23 52.86
C MET A 123 -73.14 12.47 53.69
N GLN A 124 -71.85 12.70 53.90
CA GLN A 124 -71.35 13.86 54.65
C GLN A 124 -71.70 15.18 53.95
N LEU A 125 -71.69 15.23 52.62
CA LEU A 125 -72.10 16.42 51.85
C LEU A 125 -73.60 16.69 51.97
N ARG A 126 -74.43 15.64 52.03
CA ARG A 126 -75.87 15.77 52.32
C ARG A 126 -76.11 16.31 53.73
N GLU A 127 -75.45 15.75 54.73
CA GLU A 127 -75.52 16.23 56.12
C GLU A 127 -75.07 17.69 56.23
N GLN A 128 -73.90 18.00 55.66
CA GLN A 128 -73.32 19.33 55.56
C GLN A 128 -74.28 20.36 54.96
N LYS A 129 -74.92 20.03 53.82
CA LYS A 129 -75.90 20.91 53.16
C LYS A 129 -77.11 21.17 54.05
N SER A 130 -77.63 20.13 54.70
CA SER A 130 -78.77 20.26 55.61
C SER A 130 -78.45 21.14 56.82
N PHE A 131 -77.27 20.95 57.42
CA PHE A 131 -76.85 21.70 58.60
C PHE A 131 -76.50 23.16 58.27
N HIS A 132 -75.85 23.42 57.13
CA HIS A 132 -75.63 24.78 56.66
C HIS A 132 -76.96 25.51 56.37
N ALA A 133 -77.96 24.83 55.81
CA ALA A 133 -79.28 25.41 55.59
C ALA A 133 -79.98 25.78 56.90
N GLU A 134 -79.88 24.93 57.93
CA GLU A 134 -80.42 25.18 59.27
C GLU A 134 -79.74 26.39 59.95
N ILE A 135 -78.40 26.49 59.86
CA ILE A 135 -77.65 27.66 60.35
C ILE A 135 -78.10 28.93 59.63
N HIS A 136 -78.16 28.88 58.29
CA HIS A 136 -78.56 30.02 57.48
C HIS A 136 -80.00 30.48 57.77
N GLN A 137 -80.93 29.55 58.03
CA GLN A 137 -82.30 29.88 58.39
C GLN A 137 -82.39 30.61 59.74
N TYR A 138 -81.51 30.28 60.70
CA TYR A 138 -81.47 30.93 62.01
C TYR A 138 -80.86 32.33 61.99
N LYS A 139 -80.15 32.71 60.91
CA LYS A 139 -79.57 34.06 60.74
C LYS A 139 -80.55 35.18 61.03
N TYR A 140 -81.80 35.04 60.57
CA TYR A 140 -82.84 36.03 60.80
C TYR A 140 -83.15 36.23 62.30
N GLN A 141 -83.08 35.17 63.12
CA GLN A 141 -83.29 35.28 64.57
C GLN A 141 -82.13 36.02 65.25
N ILE A 142 -80.89 35.81 64.78
CA ILE A 142 -79.71 36.56 65.25
C ILE A 142 -79.82 38.04 64.88
N GLU A 143 -80.25 38.35 63.66
CA GLU A 143 -80.51 39.73 63.22
C GLU A 143 -81.61 40.40 64.06
N LEU A 144 -82.71 39.69 64.34
CA LEU A 144 -83.79 40.18 65.19
C LEU A 144 -83.32 40.44 66.62
N PHE A 145 -82.49 39.54 67.17
CA PHE A 145 -81.87 39.71 68.49
C PHE A 145 -80.93 40.93 68.52
N GLY A 146 -80.16 41.14 67.45
CA GLY A 146 -79.35 42.35 67.25
C GLY A 146 -80.20 43.62 67.23
N GLN A 147 -81.30 43.64 66.46
CA GLN A 147 -82.24 44.77 66.39
C GLN A 147 -82.88 45.08 67.75
N LEU A 148 -83.26 44.04 68.50
CA LEU A 148 -83.79 44.20 69.85
C LEU A 148 -82.75 44.87 70.77
N THR A 149 -81.50 44.42 70.71
CA THR A 149 -80.39 45.01 71.47
C THR A 149 -80.22 46.51 71.12
N GLN A 150 -80.22 46.85 69.83
CA GLN A 150 -80.10 48.25 69.38
C GLN A 150 -81.27 49.12 69.86
N ARG A 151 -82.49 48.58 69.86
CA ARG A 151 -83.66 49.27 70.40
C ARG A 151 -83.49 49.56 71.90
N LEU A 152 -83.01 48.61 72.70
CA LEU A 152 -82.75 48.82 74.12
C LEU A 152 -81.68 49.89 74.35
N ILE A 153 -80.60 49.86 73.57
CA ILE A 153 -79.53 50.87 73.65
C ILE A 153 -80.09 52.27 73.36
N ALA A 154 -80.97 52.39 72.37
CA ALA A 154 -81.57 53.67 71.99
C ALA A 154 -82.57 54.20 73.03
N VAL A 155 -83.46 53.34 73.54
CA VAL A 155 -84.50 53.71 74.51
C VAL A 155 -83.90 54.03 75.88
N TYR A 156 -82.86 53.31 76.31
CA TYR A 156 -82.23 53.42 77.64
C TYR A 156 -80.83 54.03 77.58
N ARG A 157 -80.60 55.02 76.71
CA ARG A 157 -79.28 55.65 76.48
C ARG A 157 -78.64 56.32 77.71
N ASN A 158 -79.44 56.64 78.73
CA ASN A 158 -78.99 57.27 79.98
C ASN A 158 -78.67 56.23 81.08
N ASP A 159 -78.86 54.94 80.79
CA ASP A 159 -78.63 53.79 81.67
C ASP A 159 -77.45 52.95 81.16
N ASP A 160 -76.95 52.01 81.98
CA ASP A 160 -75.81 51.17 81.60
C ASP A 160 -76.26 50.05 80.63
N THR A 161 -75.80 50.14 79.39
CA THR A 161 -76.12 49.20 78.31
C THR A 161 -74.96 48.25 77.97
N THR A 162 -73.86 48.27 78.75
CA THR A 162 -72.65 47.51 78.44
C THR A 162 -72.89 45.99 78.49
N ARG A 163 -73.71 45.51 79.43
CA ARG A 163 -74.05 44.09 79.58
C ARG A 163 -74.71 43.52 78.32
N ILE A 164 -75.76 44.16 77.83
CA ILE A 164 -76.48 43.71 76.62
C ILE A 164 -75.62 43.81 75.36
N LYS A 165 -74.73 44.81 75.26
CA LYS A 165 -73.77 44.94 74.14
C LYS A 165 -72.83 43.74 74.10
N ARG A 166 -72.16 43.44 75.23
CA ARG A 166 -71.22 42.31 75.33
C ARG A 166 -71.90 40.97 75.06
N ALA A 167 -73.09 40.75 75.61
CA ALA A 167 -73.84 39.52 75.38
C ALA A 167 -74.22 39.34 73.90
N THR A 168 -74.62 40.43 73.23
CA THR A 168 -74.96 40.39 71.80
C THR A 168 -73.73 40.22 70.91
N GLU A 169 -72.60 40.84 71.24
CA GLU A 169 -71.32 40.59 70.59
C GLU A 169 -70.89 39.12 70.73
N ALA A 170 -71.04 38.53 71.91
CA ALA A 170 -70.70 37.13 72.15
C ALA A 170 -71.57 36.16 71.32
N ILE A 171 -72.89 36.38 71.27
CA ILE A 171 -73.80 35.58 70.44
C ILE A 171 -73.47 35.72 68.95
N ASN A 172 -73.23 36.94 68.47
CA ASN A 172 -72.85 37.19 67.08
C ASN A 172 -71.52 36.52 66.73
N HIS A 173 -70.53 36.59 67.64
CA HIS A 173 -69.24 35.95 67.45
C HIS A 173 -69.37 34.44 67.31
N ARG A 174 -70.05 33.78 68.26
CA ARG A 174 -70.32 32.34 68.22
C ARG A 174 -71.07 31.90 66.96
N TYR A 175 -72.11 32.65 66.56
CA TYR A 175 -72.82 32.38 65.31
C TYR A 175 -71.89 32.48 64.09
N ASN A 176 -71.07 33.52 64.02
CA ASN A 176 -70.13 33.72 62.91
C ASN A 176 -69.05 32.63 62.88
N GLU A 177 -68.53 32.22 64.03
CA GLU A 177 -67.57 31.11 64.13
C GLU A 177 -68.18 29.78 63.68
N LEU A 178 -69.39 29.47 64.14
CA LEU A 178 -70.15 28.30 63.71
C LEU A 178 -70.38 28.32 62.18
N ASN A 179 -70.82 29.45 61.64
CA ASN A 179 -71.06 29.66 60.21
C ASN A 179 -69.75 29.52 59.38
N ASN A 180 -68.65 30.11 59.84
CA ASN A 180 -67.36 30.00 59.17
C ASN A 180 -66.81 28.57 59.21
N SER A 181 -66.95 27.89 60.34
CA SER A 181 -66.51 26.51 60.52
C SER A 181 -67.28 25.56 59.61
N ILE A 182 -68.60 25.75 59.48
CA ILE A 182 -69.38 24.93 58.55
C ILE A 182 -69.01 25.23 57.10
N ILE A 183 -68.78 26.48 56.70
CA ILE A 183 -68.32 26.82 55.34
C ILE A 183 -66.95 26.19 55.06
N ALA A 184 -66.02 26.25 56.01
CA ALA A 184 -64.70 25.64 55.89
C ALA A 184 -64.78 24.11 55.72
N ARG A 185 -65.63 23.45 56.52
CA ARG A 185 -65.93 22.02 56.38
C ARG A 185 -66.51 21.69 55.00
N GLY A 186 -67.43 22.51 54.49
CA GLY A 186 -67.99 22.35 53.15
C GLY A 186 -66.93 22.46 52.05
N LYS A 187 -65.97 23.38 52.17
CA LYS A 187 -64.83 23.47 51.25
C LYS A 187 -63.94 22.24 51.33
N ALA A 188 -63.65 21.75 52.53
CA ALA A 188 -62.84 20.54 52.73
C ALA A 188 -63.49 19.29 52.14
N LEU A 189 -64.81 19.10 52.32
CA LEU A 189 -65.57 18.00 51.72
C LEU A 189 -65.56 18.05 50.18
N ASN A 190 -65.80 19.23 49.59
CA ASN A 190 -65.72 19.38 48.13
C ASN A 190 -64.31 19.12 47.60
N ALA A 191 -63.27 19.59 48.30
CA ALA A 191 -61.88 19.32 47.92
C ALA A 191 -61.56 17.82 47.99
N ALA A 192 -62.06 17.10 48.99
CA ALA A 192 -61.91 15.65 49.09
C ALA A 192 -62.59 14.92 47.93
N VAL A 193 -63.82 15.32 47.56
CA VAL A 193 -64.53 14.77 46.38
C VAL A 193 -63.74 15.02 45.10
N SER A 194 -63.26 16.24 44.87
CA SER A 194 -62.44 16.57 43.69
C SER A 194 -61.13 15.78 43.67
N SER A 195 -60.50 15.56 44.82
CA SER A 195 -59.28 14.75 44.94
C SER A 195 -59.53 13.29 44.57
N LEU A 196 -60.65 12.71 45.00
CA LEU A 196 -61.03 11.32 44.68
C LEU A 196 -61.30 11.17 43.18
N GLN A 197 -62.10 12.07 42.59
CA GLN A 197 -62.39 12.06 41.16
C GLN A 197 -61.13 12.26 40.30
N ASN A 198 -60.22 13.13 40.74
CA ASN A 198 -58.94 13.32 40.05
C ASN A 198 -58.05 12.09 40.17
N PHE A 199 -58.03 11.44 41.33
CA PHE A 199 -57.30 10.18 41.52
C PHE A 199 -57.79 9.09 40.55
N ASP A 200 -59.10 8.85 40.49
CA ASP A 200 -59.67 7.82 39.60
C ASP A 200 -59.35 8.11 38.12
N ARG A 201 -59.55 9.36 37.68
CA ARG A 201 -59.23 9.77 36.30
C ARG A 201 -57.74 9.65 35.99
N SER A 202 -56.88 10.07 36.91
CA SER A 202 -55.43 9.97 36.74
C SER A 202 -54.96 8.52 36.70
N LEU A 203 -55.56 7.65 37.52
CA LEU A 203 -55.27 6.22 37.55
C LEU A 203 -55.66 5.56 36.22
N GLU A 204 -56.87 5.83 35.71
CA GLU A 204 -57.32 5.31 34.41
C GLU A 204 -56.45 5.77 33.26
N LYS A 205 -56.11 7.07 33.19
CA LYS A 205 -55.22 7.60 32.16
C LYS A 205 -53.83 6.96 32.21
N PHE A 206 -53.27 6.80 33.41
CA PHE A 206 -51.95 6.23 33.58
C PHE A 206 -51.93 4.73 33.21
N VAL A 207 -52.97 3.97 33.56
CA VAL A 207 -53.12 2.56 33.14
C VAL A 207 -53.32 2.43 31.62
N GLY A 208 -54.06 3.37 31.01
CA GLY A 208 -54.18 3.48 29.56
C GLY A 208 -52.81 3.70 28.91
N TRP A 209 -52.07 4.70 29.37
CA TRP A 209 -50.72 4.99 28.90
C TRP A 209 -49.76 3.81 29.12
N LEU A 210 -49.81 3.12 30.28
CA LEU A 210 -49.01 1.92 30.51
C LEU A 210 -49.25 0.85 29.43
N SER A 211 -50.49 0.70 28.97
CA SER A 211 -50.86 -0.28 27.94
C SER A 211 -50.29 0.10 26.57
N GLU A 212 -50.31 1.39 26.22
CA GLU A 212 -49.68 1.93 25.01
C GLU A 212 -48.15 1.78 25.07
N ALA A 213 -47.56 2.14 26.21
CA ALA A 213 -46.12 2.06 26.46
C ALA A 213 -45.59 0.62 26.43
N GLU A 214 -46.35 -0.35 26.97
CA GLU A 214 -46.03 -1.78 26.86
C GLU A 214 -46.08 -2.27 25.41
N SER A 215 -47.07 -1.85 24.63
CA SER A 215 -47.15 -2.16 23.19
C SER A 215 -45.97 -1.55 22.41
N LEU A 216 -45.60 -0.31 22.71
CA LEU A 216 -44.42 0.34 22.14
C LEU A 216 -43.14 -0.38 22.56
N LEU A 217 -43.05 -0.90 23.78
CA LEU A 217 -41.90 -1.65 24.25
C LEU A 217 -41.71 -2.97 23.47
N ASP A 218 -42.81 -3.68 23.20
CA ASP A 218 -42.77 -4.91 22.40
C ASP A 218 -42.39 -4.62 20.94
N ALA A 219 -42.81 -3.47 20.40
CA ALA A 219 -42.34 -2.99 19.12
C ALA A 219 -40.85 -2.60 19.17
N ALA A 220 -40.41 -1.96 20.25
CA ALA A 220 -39.04 -1.50 20.46
C ALA A 220 -38.00 -2.63 20.56
N ASP A 221 -38.43 -3.84 20.94
CA ASP A 221 -37.58 -5.04 20.92
C ASP A 221 -37.22 -5.46 19.48
N ARG A 222 -38.06 -5.10 18.49
CA ARG A 222 -37.83 -5.34 17.05
C ARG A 222 -37.24 -4.13 16.35
N ASP A 223 -37.70 -2.95 16.73
CA ASP A 223 -37.28 -1.66 16.20
C ASP A 223 -36.71 -0.76 17.31
N PRO A 224 -35.39 -0.77 17.52
CA PRO A 224 -34.73 0.03 18.54
C PRO A 224 -35.02 1.54 18.50
N HIS A 225 -35.54 2.10 17.40
CA HIS A 225 -35.85 3.54 17.27
C HIS A 225 -36.87 4.01 18.30
N LEU A 226 -37.87 3.18 18.56
CA LEU A 226 -38.98 3.50 19.45
C LEU A 226 -38.57 3.51 20.93
N LEU A 227 -37.43 2.89 21.27
CA LEU A 227 -37.00 2.75 22.66
C LEU A 227 -36.62 4.09 23.30
N LYS A 228 -36.02 5.02 22.55
CA LYS A 228 -35.56 6.31 23.08
C LYS A 228 -36.73 7.20 23.46
N ASP A 229 -37.72 7.29 22.57
CA ASP A 229 -38.93 8.06 22.80
C ASP A 229 -39.72 7.46 23.98
N LEU A 230 -39.86 6.13 24.01
CA LEU A 230 -40.46 5.42 25.14
C LEU A 230 -39.73 5.68 26.47
N GLN A 231 -38.40 5.73 26.49
CA GLN A 231 -37.64 6.04 27.71
C GLN A 231 -37.87 7.48 28.19
N SER A 232 -37.99 8.43 27.26
CA SER A 232 -38.38 9.81 27.58
C SER A 232 -39.80 9.86 28.16
N GLU A 233 -40.73 9.13 27.56
CA GLU A 233 -42.11 9.01 28.07
C GLU A 233 -42.17 8.38 29.46
N ILE A 234 -41.38 7.33 29.72
CA ILE A 234 -41.28 6.72 31.05
C ILE A 234 -40.77 7.75 32.07
N GLU A 235 -39.78 8.57 31.75
CA GLU A 235 -39.29 9.57 32.71
C GLU A 235 -40.31 10.68 32.97
N THR A 236 -41.05 11.15 31.94
CA THR A 236 -42.09 12.19 32.12
C THR A 236 -43.28 11.70 32.96
N HIS A 237 -43.59 10.40 32.94
CA HIS A 237 -44.70 9.81 33.71
C HIS A 237 -44.31 9.36 35.12
N ARG A 238 -43.03 9.46 35.50
CA ARG A 238 -42.51 9.06 36.82
C ARG A 238 -43.19 9.78 37.99
N ASP A 239 -43.42 11.08 37.85
CA ASP A 239 -44.05 11.88 38.91
C ASP A 239 -45.55 11.58 39.04
N VAL A 240 -46.21 11.27 37.92
CA VAL A 240 -47.61 10.81 37.89
C VAL A 240 -47.74 9.48 38.65
N TYR A 241 -46.84 8.54 38.37
CA TYR A 241 -46.74 7.27 39.09
C TYR A 241 -46.56 7.46 40.61
N ALA A 242 -45.61 8.32 41.02
CA ALA A 242 -45.34 8.59 42.43
C ALA A 242 -46.55 9.24 43.14
N SER A 243 -47.20 10.18 42.47
CA SER A 243 -48.41 10.84 42.96
C SER A 243 -49.58 9.85 43.14
N LEU A 244 -49.85 9.01 42.14
CA LEU A 244 -50.88 7.96 42.20
C LEU A 244 -50.62 6.94 43.30
N THR A 245 -49.36 6.49 43.45
CA THR A 245 -49.00 5.55 44.52
C THR A 245 -49.17 6.19 45.90
N GLY A 246 -48.75 7.45 46.06
CA GLY A 246 -48.86 8.17 47.32
C GLY A 246 -50.31 8.48 47.72
N THR A 247 -51.15 8.91 46.76
CA THR A 247 -52.58 9.15 46.96
C THR A 247 -53.33 7.85 47.23
N GLY A 248 -53.07 6.80 46.43
CA GLY A 248 -53.66 5.48 46.59
C GLY A 248 -53.39 4.85 47.96
N ARG A 249 -52.14 4.95 48.46
CA ARG A 249 -51.79 4.49 49.83
C ARG A 249 -52.56 5.23 50.92
N ARG A 250 -52.78 6.53 50.78
CA ARG A 250 -53.59 7.30 51.74
C ARG A 250 -55.05 6.86 51.72
N LEU A 251 -55.62 6.63 50.54
CA LEU A 251 -56.99 6.14 50.38
C LEU A 251 -57.15 4.76 51.03
N LEU A 252 -56.20 3.84 50.79
CA LEU A 252 -56.18 2.50 51.40
C LEU A 252 -56.25 2.52 52.93
N GLY A 253 -55.50 3.41 53.57
CA GLY A 253 -55.50 3.53 55.03
C GLY A 253 -56.79 4.08 55.64
N SER A 254 -57.73 4.53 54.80
CA SER A 254 -58.95 5.23 55.22
C SER A 254 -60.26 4.59 54.75
N LEU A 255 -60.16 3.50 53.98
CA LEU A 255 -61.30 2.72 53.52
C LEU A 255 -61.92 1.96 54.70
N SER A 256 -63.23 2.10 54.88
CA SER A 256 -64.01 1.37 55.91
C SER A 256 -64.44 -0.02 55.44
N SER A 257 -64.61 -0.19 54.13
CA SER A 257 -64.94 -1.46 53.49
C SER A 257 -63.67 -2.26 53.17
N GLN A 258 -63.58 -3.46 53.75
CA GLN A 258 -62.46 -4.37 53.49
C GLN A 258 -62.40 -4.81 52.02
N GLU A 259 -63.53 -4.96 51.36
CA GLU A 259 -63.62 -5.40 49.97
C GLU A 259 -63.09 -4.32 49.01
N ASP A 260 -63.50 -3.06 49.23
CA ASP A 260 -63.03 -1.92 48.42
C ASP A 260 -61.54 -1.64 48.65
N ALA A 261 -61.06 -1.81 49.89
CA ALA A 261 -59.63 -1.73 50.21
C ALA A 261 -58.82 -2.79 49.45
N VAL A 262 -59.30 -4.04 49.42
CA VAL A 262 -58.65 -5.11 48.66
C VAL A 262 -58.68 -4.84 47.16
N MET A 263 -59.79 -4.32 46.63
CA MET A 263 -59.92 -4.01 45.20
C MET A 263 -58.97 -2.87 44.78
N LEU A 264 -58.90 -1.78 45.55
CA LEU A 264 -57.98 -0.69 45.29
C LEU A 264 -56.52 -1.14 45.43
N GLN A 265 -56.22 -1.95 46.46
CA GLN A 265 -54.88 -2.51 46.68
C GLN A 265 -54.44 -3.31 45.46
N ARG A 266 -55.32 -4.19 44.95
CA ARG A 266 -55.04 -4.98 43.75
C ARG A 266 -54.78 -4.12 42.52
N ARG A 267 -55.58 -3.07 42.28
CA ARG A 267 -55.36 -2.14 41.14
C ARG A 267 -54.03 -1.41 41.26
N LEU A 268 -53.67 -0.95 42.45
CA LEU A 268 -52.39 -0.26 42.70
C LEU A 268 -51.21 -1.22 42.55
N ASP A 269 -51.32 -2.45 43.05
CA ASP A 269 -50.28 -3.47 42.92
C ASP A 269 -50.06 -3.87 41.46
N GLU A 270 -51.14 -4.05 40.69
CA GLU A 270 -51.07 -4.32 39.25
C GLU A 270 -50.39 -3.17 38.49
N MET A 271 -50.81 -1.92 38.74
CA MET A 271 -50.17 -0.73 38.16
C MET A 271 -48.67 -0.65 38.53
N ASN A 272 -48.33 -0.90 39.80
CA ASN A 272 -46.95 -0.88 40.28
C ASN A 272 -46.09 -1.96 39.60
N GLN A 273 -46.62 -3.19 39.52
CA GLN A 273 -45.94 -4.30 38.86
C GLN A 273 -45.68 -4.00 37.38
N ARG A 274 -46.71 -3.53 36.66
CA ARG A 274 -46.61 -3.16 35.25
C ARG A 274 -45.60 -2.05 35.00
N TRP A 275 -45.64 -0.98 35.80
CA TRP A 275 -44.65 0.10 35.74
C TRP A 275 -43.22 -0.38 35.96
N HIS A 276 -42.98 -1.19 37.00
CA HIS A 276 -41.66 -1.73 37.28
C HIS A 276 -41.18 -2.68 36.18
N HIS A 277 -42.09 -3.50 35.63
CA HIS A 277 -41.79 -4.39 34.52
C HIS A 277 -41.41 -3.61 33.26
N LEU A 278 -42.22 -2.62 32.86
CA LEU A 278 -41.96 -1.72 31.73
C LEU A 278 -40.59 -1.04 31.86
N LYS A 279 -40.30 -0.46 33.03
CA LYS A 279 -39.01 0.19 33.30
C LYS A 279 -37.84 -0.80 33.24
N ALA A 280 -37.96 -1.95 33.87
CA ALA A 280 -36.89 -2.96 33.90
C ALA A 280 -36.60 -3.53 32.51
N LYS A 281 -37.66 -3.89 31.76
CA LYS A 281 -37.53 -4.44 30.41
C LYS A 281 -37.01 -3.40 29.42
N SER A 282 -37.45 -2.14 29.49
CA SER A 282 -36.87 -1.03 28.71
C SER A 282 -35.37 -0.85 28.96
N MET A 283 -34.94 -0.86 30.23
CA MET A 283 -33.53 -0.78 30.60
C MET A 283 -32.72 -1.99 30.09
N ALA A 284 -33.29 -3.20 30.16
CA ALA A 284 -32.64 -4.41 29.68
C ALA A 284 -32.41 -4.38 28.16
N ILE A 285 -33.41 -3.92 27.38
CA ILE A 285 -33.28 -3.76 25.93
C ILE A 285 -32.18 -2.74 25.60
N ARG A 286 -32.15 -1.60 26.30
CA ARG A 286 -31.10 -0.58 26.10
C ARG A 286 -29.70 -1.14 26.38
N ASN A 287 -29.51 -1.78 27.54
CA ASN A 287 -28.21 -2.35 27.91
C ASN A 287 -27.75 -3.41 26.89
N ARG A 288 -28.68 -4.24 26.37
CA ARG A 288 -28.38 -5.21 25.31
C ARG A 288 -27.90 -4.52 24.02
N LEU A 289 -28.59 -3.45 23.61
CA LEU A 289 -28.23 -2.69 22.42
C LEU A 289 -26.89 -1.96 22.56
N GLU A 290 -26.63 -1.33 23.72
CA GLU A 290 -25.35 -0.68 24.03
C GLU A 290 -24.19 -1.68 24.04
N SER A 291 -24.34 -2.81 24.73
CA SER A 291 -23.32 -3.87 24.76
C SER A 291 -23.03 -4.44 23.37
N ASN A 292 -24.06 -4.62 22.56
CA ASN A 292 -23.91 -5.06 21.17
C ASN A 292 -23.14 -4.00 20.34
N ALA A 293 -23.46 -2.72 20.48
CA ALA A 293 -22.76 -1.63 19.79
C ALA A 293 -21.29 -1.50 20.22
N GLU A 294 -20.98 -1.66 21.51
CA GLU A 294 -19.61 -1.70 22.03
C GLU A 294 -18.82 -2.87 21.45
N HIS A 295 -19.42 -4.06 21.40
CA HIS A 295 -18.81 -5.24 20.81
C HIS A 295 -18.41 -5.02 19.34
N TRP A 296 -19.31 -4.46 18.52
CA TRP A 296 -19.03 -4.18 17.11
C TRP A 296 -18.05 -3.02 16.91
N SER A 297 -18.06 -2.03 17.81
CA SER A 297 -17.06 -0.95 17.81
C SER A 297 -15.66 -1.46 18.12
N ALA A 298 -15.53 -2.39 19.09
CA ALA A 298 -14.28 -3.06 19.39
C ALA A 298 -13.79 -3.92 18.21
N LEU A 299 -14.70 -4.63 17.54
CA LEU A 299 -14.37 -5.36 16.31
C LEU A 299 -13.85 -4.43 15.22
N LEU A 300 -14.49 -3.29 14.98
CA LEU A 300 -14.03 -2.31 13.99
C LEU A 300 -12.62 -1.81 14.30
N LEU A 301 -12.31 -1.54 15.57
CA LEU A 301 -10.96 -1.14 15.99
C LEU A 301 -9.94 -2.25 15.70
N SER A 302 -10.25 -3.49 16.09
CA SER A 302 -9.40 -4.65 15.83
C SER A 302 -9.16 -4.87 14.32
N LEU A 303 -10.20 -4.74 13.48
CA LEU A 303 -10.06 -4.82 12.02
C LEU A 303 -9.10 -3.75 11.45
N ARG A 304 -9.17 -2.51 11.97
CA ARG A 304 -8.27 -1.42 11.57
C ARG A 304 -6.83 -1.67 12.01
N GLU A 305 -6.62 -2.10 13.26
CA GLU A 305 -5.30 -2.44 13.79
C GLU A 305 -4.66 -3.60 13.00
N LEU A 306 -5.43 -4.62 12.67
CA LEU A 306 -4.98 -5.73 11.83
C LEU A 306 -4.65 -5.24 10.42
N THR A 307 -5.46 -4.35 9.84
CA THR A 307 -5.18 -3.77 8.52
C THR A 307 -3.87 -2.99 8.51
N GLU A 308 -3.62 -2.17 9.53
CA GLU A 308 -2.34 -1.49 9.70
C GLU A 308 -1.18 -2.46 9.88
N TRP A 309 -1.37 -3.51 10.68
CA TRP A 309 -0.36 -4.54 10.88
C TRP A 309 0.00 -5.23 9.55
N VAL A 310 -1.00 -5.57 8.72
CA VAL A 310 -0.80 -6.16 7.39
C VAL A 310 -0.06 -5.19 6.47
N ILE A 311 -0.40 -3.90 6.48
CA ILE A 311 0.32 -2.87 5.71
C ILE A 311 1.79 -2.80 6.13
N ARG A 312 2.08 -2.80 7.44
CA ARG A 312 3.46 -2.79 7.94
C ARG A 312 4.22 -4.03 7.49
N LYS A 313 3.61 -5.22 7.57
CA LYS A 313 4.23 -6.45 7.07
C LYS A 313 4.41 -6.49 5.55
N GLU A 314 3.49 -5.89 4.81
CA GLU A 314 3.64 -5.68 3.36
C GLU A 314 4.85 -4.77 3.06
N THR A 315 5.06 -3.70 3.83
CA THR A 315 6.24 -2.85 3.67
C THR A 315 7.55 -3.55 4.05
N GLU A 316 7.56 -4.37 5.12
CA GLU A 316 8.72 -5.19 5.49
C GLU A 316 9.08 -6.18 4.37
N LEU A 317 8.08 -6.89 3.81
CA LEU A 317 8.30 -7.83 2.71
C LEU A 317 8.82 -7.12 1.45
N ASN A 318 8.30 -5.93 1.13
CA ASN A 318 8.75 -5.13 -0.01
C ASN A 318 10.19 -4.64 0.13
N ALA A 319 10.64 -4.36 1.36
CA ALA A 319 12.03 -3.96 1.61
C ALA A 319 13.03 -5.12 1.39
N LEU A 320 12.58 -6.37 1.51
CA LEU A 320 13.40 -7.57 1.34
C LEU A 320 13.56 -8.00 -0.13
N ALA A 321 12.68 -7.56 -1.03
CA ALA A 321 12.72 -7.90 -2.45
C ALA A 321 13.57 -6.91 -3.28
N PRO A 322 14.25 -7.31 -4.37
CA PRO A 322 14.44 -8.66 -4.94
C PRO A 322 15.59 -9.46 -4.29
N PRO A 323 15.79 -10.77 -4.60
CA PRO A 323 16.80 -11.63 -3.98
C PRO A 323 18.20 -11.18 -4.37
N ARG A 324 19.12 -11.05 -3.42
CA ARG A 324 20.45 -10.47 -3.69
C ARG A 324 21.52 -11.12 -2.82
N GLY A 325 22.73 -11.26 -3.38
CA GLY A 325 23.93 -11.67 -2.66
C GLY A 325 24.47 -13.04 -3.07
N ASP A 326 25.50 -13.49 -2.35
CA ASP A 326 26.07 -14.82 -2.50
C ASP A 326 25.14 -15.92 -1.97
N LEU A 327 25.55 -17.18 -2.15
CA LEU A 327 24.77 -18.31 -1.64
C LEU A 327 24.50 -18.20 -0.13
N SER A 328 25.45 -17.68 0.65
CA SER A 328 25.29 -17.51 2.09
C SER A 328 24.24 -16.44 2.43
N ALA A 329 24.24 -15.31 1.72
CA ALA A 329 23.27 -14.24 1.89
C ALA A 329 21.87 -14.67 1.48
N LEU A 330 21.72 -15.42 0.38
CA LEU A 330 20.44 -15.97 -0.06
C LEU A 330 19.89 -17.00 0.93
N LEU A 331 20.73 -17.85 1.53
CA LEU A 331 20.31 -18.77 2.59
C LEU A 331 19.85 -18.02 3.85
N LYS A 332 20.56 -16.96 4.24
CA LYS A 332 20.12 -16.09 5.33
C LYS A 332 18.76 -15.44 5.03
N GLN A 333 18.57 -14.91 3.81
CA GLN A 333 17.27 -14.35 3.38
C GLN A 333 16.15 -15.39 3.39
N GLN A 334 16.45 -16.66 3.08
CA GLN A 334 15.51 -17.76 3.17
C GLN A 334 15.12 -18.07 4.62
N ASP A 335 16.07 -18.03 5.56
CA ASP A 335 15.81 -18.21 6.99
C ASP A 335 15.00 -17.03 7.58
N ASP A 336 15.36 -15.79 7.21
CA ASP A 336 14.65 -14.58 7.58
C ASP A 336 13.20 -14.61 7.05
N HIS A 337 12.99 -15.07 5.81
CA HIS A 337 11.65 -15.27 5.24
C HIS A 337 10.87 -16.36 5.95
N ARG A 338 11.52 -17.47 6.36
CA ARG A 338 10.87 -18.51 7.17
C ARG A 338 10.41 -17.97 8.52
N ALA A 339 11.20 -17.10 9.16
CA ALA A 339 10.79 -16.42 10.38
C ALA A 339 9.61 -15.47 10.14
N PHE A 340 9.63 -14.71 9.04
CA PHE A 340 8.51 -13.85 8.63
C PHE A 340 7.21 -14.66 8.39
N ARG A 341 7.29 -15.79 7.69
CA ARG A 341 6.16 -16.71 7.47
C ARG A 341 5.57 -17.24 8.78
N ARG A 342 6.41 -17.57 9.77
CA ARG A 342 5.92 -17.97 11.11
C ARG A 342 5.09 -16.87 11.76
N GLN A 343 5.54 -15.61 11.68
CA GLN A 343 4.76 -14.48 12.21
C GLN A 343 3.40 -14.31 11.51
N LEU A 344 3.31 -14.60 10.20
CA LEU A 344 2.03 -14.61 9.50
C LEU A 344 1.14 -15.76 10.01
N GLU A 345 1.67 -16.97 10.12
CA GLU A 345 0.92 -18.13 10.62
C GLU A 345 0.43 -17.92 12.07
N ASP A 346 1.23 -17.32 12.94
CA ASP A 346 0.84 -16.98 14.31
C ASP A 346 -0.30 -15.94 14.34
N LYS A 347 -0.32 -15.00 13.38
CA LYS A 347 -1.34 -13.95 13.30
C LYS A 347 -2.61 -14.38 12.57
N ARG A 348 -2.52 -15.40 11.70
CA ARG A 348 -3.62 -15.96 10.90
C ARG A 348 -4.91 -16.20 11.69
N PRO A 349 -4.92 -16.93 12.83
CA PRO A 349 -6.18 -17.23 13.53
C PRO A 349 -6.90 -15.98 14.02
N VAL A 350 -6.14 -14.93 14.38
CA VAL A 350 -6.72 -13.65 14.82
C VAL A 350 -7.35 -12.92 13.65
N VAL A 351 -6.69 -12.88 12.49
CA VAL A 351 -7.23 -12.26 11.27
C VAL A 351 -8.48 -13.00 10.80
N GLU A 352 -8.43 -14.33 10.69
CA GLU A 352 -9.56 -15.15 10.26
C GLU A 352 -10.75 -15.05 11.22
N SER A 353 -10.52 -15.05 12.53
CA SER A 353 -11.57 -14.85 13.53
C SER A 353 -12.25 -13.48 13.39
N ASN A 354 -11.49 -12.39 13.24
CA ASN A 354 -12.07 -11.05 13.11
C ASN A 354 -12.83 -10.88 11.78
N LEU A 355 -12.30 -11.44 10.69
CA LEU A 355 -12.99 -11.46 9.40
C LEU A 355 -14.28 -12.29 9.47
N LEU A 356 -14.28 -13.41 10.19
CA LEU A 356 -15.48 -14.24 10.39
C LEU A 356 -16.53 -13.48 11.21
N SER A 357 -16.17 -12.90 12.36
CA SER A 357 -17.08 -12.10 13.17
C SER A 357 -17.65 -10.92 12.38
N GLY A 358 -16.82 -10.25 11.57
CA GLY A 358 -17.26 -9.17 10.69
C GLY A 358 -18.26 -9.65 9.64
N ARG A 359 -18.00 -10.79 8.98
CA ARG A 359 -18.94 -11.39 8.01
C ARG A 359 -20.26 -11.82 8.64
N GLN A 360 -20.23 -12.37 9.86
CA GLN A 360 -21.44 -12.73 10.60
C GLN A 360 -22.31 -11.51 10.91
N HIS A 361 -21.71 -10.42 11.36
CA HIS A 361 -22.42 -9.15 11.56
C HIS A 361 -23.08 -8.66 10.26
N ILE A 362 -22.32 -8.66 9.16
CA ILE A 362 -22.78 -8.21 7.85
C ILE A 362 -23.95 -9.07 7.35
N ALA A 363 -23.91 -10.39 7.57
CA ALA A 363 -24.96 -11.32 7.16
C ALA A 363 -26.25 -11.18 7.99
N ASN A 364 -26.13 -10.76 9.25
CA ASN A 364 -27.26 -10.52 10.14
C ASN A 364 -27.92 -9.15 9.91
N GLU A 365 -27.29 -8.25 9.16
CA GLU A 365 -27.91 -7.00 8.76
C GLU A 365 -28.81 -7.18 7.53
N PRO A 366 -29.94 -6.44 7.46
CA PRO A 366 -30.75 -6.41 6.26
C PRO A 366 -29.91 -5.95 5.05
N PRO A 367 -30.07 -6.57 3.87
CA PRO A 367 -29.35 -6.16 2.68
C PRO A 367 -29.67 -4.68 2.40
N MET A 368 -28.65 -3.82 2.39
CA MET A 368 -28.81 -2.46 1.90
C MET A 368 -29.26 -2.55 0.45
N SER A 369 -30.46 -2.05 0.15
CA SER A 369 -30.95 -1.92 -1.23
C SER A 369 -29.92 -1.14 -2.03
N ASP A 370 -29.45 -1.72 -3.13
CA ASP A 370 -28.38 -1.22 -4.01
C ASP A 370 -28.84 0.00 -4.86
N THR A 371 -29.79 0.77 -4.33
CA THR A 371 -30.48 1.87 -5.01
C THR A 371 -30.59 3.09 -4.10
N SER A 372 -29.48 3.59 -3.55
CA SER A 372 -29.46 4.93 -2.97
C SER A 372 -28.05 5.55 -2.90
N ASP A 373 -27.27 5.46 -3.98
CA ASP A 373 -26.12 6.36 -4.16
C ASP A 373 -26.55 7.79 -4.58
N THR A 374 -27.86 8.08 -4.65
CA THR A 374 -28.41 9.35 -5.13
C THR A 374 -29.30 10.14 -4.16
N GLU A 375 -29.32 9.84 -2.85
CA GLU A 375 -30.07 10.66 -1.86
C GLU A 375 -29.19 11.19 -0.72
N GLY A 376 -27.98 11.66 -1.07
CA GLY A 376 -27.04 12.27 -0.12
C GLY A 376 -26.90 13.78 -0.21
N ARG A 377 -27.82 14.52 -0.88
CA ARG A 377 -27.62 15.97 -1.11
C ARG A 377 -28.76 16.94 -0.84
N GLU A 378 -29.95 16.51 -0.42
CA GLU A 378 -31.04 17.47 -0.18
C GLU A 378 -31.79 17.17 1.11
N ASN A 379 -31.14 17.39 2.26
CA ASN A 379 -31.81 17.95 3.44
C ASN A 379 -30.78 18.46 4.47
N GLU A 380 -29.99 19.48 4.08
CA GLU A 380 -29.36 20.37 5.06
C GLU A 380 -30.43 21.30 5.65
N GLY A 381 -31.34 20.72 6.43
CA GLY A 381 -32.24 21.43 7.32
C GLY A 381 -31.69 21.36 8.74
N ASP A 382 -31.09 22.45 9.20
CA ASP A 382 -30.70 22.76 10.58
C ASP A 382 -31.19 21.76 11.64
N SER A 383 -30.38 20.77 11.97
CA SER A 383 -30.51 20.00 13.21
C SER A 383 -29.13 19.79 13.80
N ARG A 384 -28.79 20.80 14.58
CA ARG A 384 -27.59 20.96 15.38
C ARG A 384 -27.38 19.73 16.27
N GLY A 385 -26.55 18.80 15.79
CA GLY A 385 -25.69 17.96 16.60
C GLY A 385 -26.37 16.92 17.49
N TYR A 386 -26.92 15.86 16.90
CA TYR A 386 -26.85 14.49 17.44
C TYR A 386 -27.28 13.55 16.32
N ARG A 387 -26.32 12.86 15.67
CA ARG A 387 -26.65 11.77 14.73
C ARG A 387 -27.55 10.78 15.46
N SER A 388 -28.66 10.37 14.85
CA SER A 388 -29.53 9.34 15.44
C SER A 388 -28.70 8.08 15.72
N ALA A 389 -28.99 7.36 16.81
CA ALA A 389 -28.29 6.11 17.14
C ALA A 389 -28.34 5.09 15.99
N GLU A 390 -29.36 5.20 15.14
CA GLU A 390 -29.54 4.49 13.88
C GLU A 390 -28.49 4.84 12.80
N GLU A 391 -28.23 6.12 12.57
CA GLU A 391 -27.20 6.58 11.63
C GLU A 391 -25.82 6.14 12.11
N GLN A 392 -25.59 6.17 13.42
CA GLN A 392 -24.36 5.68 14.03
C GLN A 392 -24.19 4.17 13.83
N ALA A 393 -25.25 3.37 14.02
CA ALA A 393 -25.23 1.93 13.78
C ALA A 393 -25.02 1.59 12.30
N ARG A 394 -25.70 2.28 11.37
CA ARG A 394 -25.50 2.10 9.92
C ARG A 394 -24.11 2.51 9.47
N GLU A 395 -23.57 3.61 9.99
CA GLU A 395 -22.20 4.05 9.72
C GLU A 395 -21.18 3.03 10.25
N LEU A 396 -21.41 2.50 11.46
CA LEU A 396 -20.58 1.45 12.05
C LEU A 396 -20.58 0.20 11.16
N ALA A 397 -21.75 -0.24 10.70
CA ALA A 397 -21.87 -1.39 9.84
C ALA A 397 -21.25 -1.20 8.44
N ARG A 398 -21.42 -0.01 7.83
CA ARG A 398 -20.72 0.36 6.59
C ARG A 398 -19.21 0.37 6.79
N SER A 399 -18.74 0.87 7.93
CA SER A 399 -17.32 0.88 8.29
C SER A 399 -16.77 -0.54 8.47
N ILE A 400 -17.50 -1.42 9.17
CA ILE A 400 -17.14 -2.83 9.33
C ILE A 400 -17.10 -3.53 7.96
N ARG A 401 -18.10 -3.34 7.08
CA ARG A 401 -18.08 -3.88 5.70
C ARG A 401 -16.81 -3.48 4.96
N ARG A 402 -16.46 -2.18 4.97
CA ARG A 402 -15.27 -1.66 4.28
C ARG A 402 -13.98 -2.24 4.86
N GLU A 403 -13.83 -2.28 6.18
CA GLU A 403 -12.62 -2.79 6.81
C GLU A 403 -12.49 -4.31 6.70
N VAL A 404 -13.59 -5.08 6.73
CA VAL A 404 -13.57 -6.53 6.45
C VAL A 404 -13.09 -6.80 5.03
N ALA A 405 -13.62 -6.11 4.03
CA ALA A 405 -13.20 -6.27 2.64
C ALA A 405 -11.71 -5.90 2.47
N LYS A 406 -11.31 -4.73 2.98
CA LYS A 406 -9.94 -4.23 2.91
C LYS A 406 -8.94 -5.15 3.62
N LEU A 407 -9.25 -5.62 4.82
CA LEU A 407 -8.39 -6.55 5.55
C LEU A 407 -8.27 -7.87 4.82
N ALA A 408 -9.37 -8.44 4.32
CA ALA A 408 -9.36 -9.68 3.56
C ALA A 408 -8.48 -9.58 2.31
N ASP A 409 -8.65 -8.52 1.51
CA ASP A 409 -7.86 -8.28 0.31
C ASP A 409 -6.38 -8.10 0.64
N LYS A 410 -6.05 -7.27 1.62
CA LYS A 410 -4.65 -7.02 2.00
C LYS A 410 -3.99 -8.26 2.60
N TRP A 411 -4.71 -9.01 3.43
CA TRP A 411 -4.21 -10.25 4.02
C TRP A 411 -3.90 -11.29 2.96
N ASN A 412 -4.84 -11.55 2.05
CA ASN A 412 -4.65 -12.52 0.96
C ASN A 412 -3.48 -12.10 0.05
N ASN A 413 -3.43 -10.83 -0.34
CA ASN A 413 -2.31 -10.31 -1.13
C ASN A 413 -0.96 -10.45 -0.42
N LEU A 414 -0.89 -10.20 0.90
CA LEU A 414 0.34 -10.37 1.67
C LEU A 414 0.80 -11.83 1.71
N VAL A 415 -0.14 -12.77 1.93
CA VAL A 415 0.14 -14.21 1.94
C VAL A 415 0.64 -14.66 0.56
N ASP A 416 -0.08 -14.30 -0.51
CA ASP A 416 0.28 -14.67 -1.88
C ASP A 416 1.65 -14.12 -2.29
N ARG A 417 1.92 -12.85 -1.98
CA ARG A 417 3.22 -12.22 -2.23
C ARG A 417 4.33 -12.86 -1.41
N SER A 418 4.08 -13.19 -0.15
CA SER A 418 5.04 -13.89 0.70
C SER A 418 5.37 -15.28 0.12
N ASP A 419 4.39 -15.99 -0.40
CA ASP A 419 4.59 -17.32 -0.99
C ASP A 419 5.32 -17.24 -2.33
N ALA A 420 4.99 -16.24 -3.17
CA ALA A 420 5.71 -15.96 -4.39
C ALA A 420 7.18 -15.59 -4.12
N TRP A 421 7.43 -14.78 -3.08
CA TRP A 421 8.77 -14.42 -2.64
C TRP A 421 9.57 -15.64 -2.16
N GLY A 422 8.96 -16.51 -1.35
CA GLY A 422 9.59 -17.75 -0.90
C GLY A 422 10.01 -18.65 -2.07
N ARG A 423 9.12 -18.84 -3.06
CA ARG A 423 9.44 -19.59 -4.30
C ARG A 423 10.57 -18.95 -5.09
N CYS A 424 10.58 -17.62 -5.19
CA CYS A 424 11.64 -16.87 -5.89
C CYS A 424 13.00 -17.02 -5.19
N LEU A 425 13.04 -16.98 -3.84
CA LEU A 425 14.25 -17.24 -3.06
C LEU A 425 14.76 -18.67 -3.24
N GLU A 426 13.87 -19.66 -3.23
CA GLU A 426 14.24 -21.06 -3.41
C GLU A 426 14.82 -21.33 -4.81
N ASP A 427 14.20 -20.78 -5.87
CA ASP A 427 14.74 -20.83 -7.23
C ASP A 427 16.11 -20.13 -7.34
N ALA A 428 16.24 -18.94 -6.74
CA ALA A 428 17.50 -18.20 -6.74
C ALA A 428 18.63 -18.97 -6.06
N VAL A 429 18.37 -19.54 -4.87
CA VAL A 429 19.32 -20.40 -4.15
C VAL A 429 19.73 -21.60 -5.01
N GLN A 430 18.77 -22.28 -5.64
CA GLN A 430 19.06 -23.46 -6.45
C GLN A 430 19.88 -23.12 -7.70
N ARG A 431 19.57 -22.02 -8.39
CA ARG A 431 20.31 -21.59 -9.57
C ARG A 431 21.73 -21.13 -9.23
N VAL A 432 21.93 -20.43 -8.12
CA VAL A 432 23.27 -20.05 -7.64
C VAL A 432 24.08 -21.28 -7.19
N ARG A 433 23.45 -22.28 -6.55
CA ARG A 433 24.10 -23.58 -6.24
C ARG A 433 24.53 -24.33 -7.50
N ASN A 434 23.67 -24.38 -8.51
CA ASN A 434 23.99 -25.03 -9.78
C ASN A 434 25.15 -24.30 -10.49
N PHE A 435 25.09 -22.97 -10.53
CA PHE A 435 26.14 -22.13 -11.12
C PHE A 435 27.50 -22.35 -10.41
N THR A 436 27.53 -22.31 -9.08
CA THR A 436 28.75 -22.52 -8.29
C THR A 436 29.32 -23.93 -8.48
N THR A 437 28.46 -24.96 -8.51
CA THR A 437 28.87 -26.36 -8.76
C THR A 437 29.50 -26.51 -10.16
N SER A 438 28.86 -25.95 -11.19
CA SER A 438 29.37 -25.99 -12.56
C SER A 438 30.65 -25.17 -12.73
N LEU A 439 30.79 -24.05 -12.00
CA LEU A 439 32.01 -23.23 -11.98
C LEU A 439 33.18 -24.00 -11.36
N ASP A 440 32.94 -24.76 -10.28
CA ASP A 440 33.93 -25.63 -9.67
C ASP A 440 34.31 -26.81 -10.58
N GLU A 441 33.34 -27.40 -11.29
CA GLU A 441 33.60 -28.42 -12.32
C GLU A 441 34.50 -27.88 -13.44
N LEU A 442 34.17 -26.70 -13.99
CA LEU A 442 34.99 -26.03 -14.99
C LEU A 442 36.41 -25.79 -14.46
N SER A 443 36.53 -25.27 -13.24
CA SER A 443 37.82 -25.02 -12.57
C SER A 443 38.67 -26.28 -12.49
N SER A 444 38.10 -27.40 -12.06
CA SER A 444 38.80 -28.69 -11.94
C SER A 444 39.24 -29.25 -13.30
N ARG A 445 38.37 -29.16 -14.31
CA ARG A 445 38.69 -29.65 -15.65
C ARG A 445 39.72 -28.78 -16.38
N VAL A 446 39.67 -27.46 -16.19
CA VAL A 446 40.70 -26.52 -16.67
C VAL A 446 42.05 -26.84 -16.03
N GLN A 447 42.09 -27.04 -14.71
CA GLN A 447 43.31 -27.43 -14.00
C GLN A 447 43.90 -28.75 -14.53
N THR A 448 43.04 -29.74 -14.81
CA THR A 448 43.47 -31.02 -15.40
C THR A 448 44.06 -30.82 -16.80
N ALA A 449 43.44 -30.00 -17.65
CA ALA A 449 43.92 -29.69 -18.99
C ALA A 449 45.24 -28.88 -18.97
N GLU A 450 45.41 -27.96 -18.01
CA GLU A 450 46.66 -27.22 -17.79
C GLU A 450 47.79 -28.13 -17.31
N ALA A 451 47.51 -29.06 -16.39
CA ALA A 451 48.48 -30.05 -15.95
C ALA A 451 48.93 -30.96 -17.12
N ALA A 452 47.98 -31.38 -17.97
CA ALA A 452 48.29 -32.12 -19.19
C ALA A 452 49.17 -31.30 -20.15
N ARG A 453 48.90 -29.99 -20.31
CA ARG A 453 49.73 -29.07 -21.10
C ARG A 453 51.15 -28.91 -20.51
N ALA A 454 51.28 -28.79 -19.19
CA ALA A 454 52.58 -28.66 -18.53
C ALA A 454 53.46 -29.91 -18.69
N SER A 455 52.85 -31.07 -18.96
CA SER A 455 53.58 -32.33 -19.20
C SER A 455 54.17 -32.47 -20.62
N TRP A 456 53.92 -31.52 -21.53
CA TRP A 456 54.44 -31.56 -22.89
C TRP A 456 55.98 -31.41 -22.91
N ARG A 457 56.65 -32.28 -23.66
CA ARG A 457 58.13 -32.30 -23.82
C ARG A 457 58.54 -31.77 -25.21
N GLY A 458 59.83 -31.61 -25.51
CA GLY A 458 60.27 -31.24 -26.88
C GLY A 458 59.91 -32.31 -27.93
N PRO A 459 59.76 -31.95 -29.23
CA PRO A 459 59.57 -32.95 -30.28
C PRO A 459 60.85 -33.78 -30.43
N GLY A 460 60.76 -35.10 -30.24
CA GLY A 460 61.86 -36.04 -30.50
C GLY A 460 61.96 -36.41 -31.99
N ASP A 461 62.11 -37.70 -32.28
CA ASP A 461 62.14 -38.20 -33.65
C ASP A 461 60.74 -38.16 -34.33
N ALA A 462 60.67 -38.40 -35.64
CA ALA A 462 59.40 -38.31 -36.39
C ALA A 462 58.31 -39.28 -35.89
N ARG A 463 58.70 -40.38 -35.23
CA ARG A 463 57.77 -41.36 -34.64
C ARG A 463 57.23 -40.86 -33.29
N ASP A 464 58.09 -40.31 -32.45
CA ASP A 464 57.74 -39.64 -31.19
C ASP A 464 56.86 -38.41 -31.45
N ALA A 465 57.18 -37.60 -32.45
CA ALA A 465 56.36 -36.46 -32.86
C ALA A 465 54.93 -36.89 -33.28
N ARG A 466 54.79 -38.05 -33.93
CA ARG A 466 53.48 -38.60 -34.33
C ARG A 466 52.68 -39.14 -33.14
N ALA A 467 53.32 -39.83 -32.22
CA ALA A 467 52.70 -40.30 -30.98
C ALA A 467 52.28 -39.12 -30.06
N GLN A 468 53.12 -38.08 -29.97
CA GLN A 468 52.78 -36.84 -29.27
C GLN A 468 51.65 -36.09 -29.98
N LEU A 469 51.60 -36.07 -31.31
CA LEU A 469 50.50 -35.47 -32.08
C LEU A 469 49.16 -36.17 -31.80
N ASP A 470 49.15 -37.50 -31.72
CA ASP A 470 47.95 -38.26 -31.35
C ASP A 470 47.49 -37.98 -29.91
N ALA A 471 48.43 -37.81 -28.98
CA ALA A 471 48.13 -37.41 -27.60
C ALA A 471 47.56 -35.98 -27.53
N VAL A 472 48.19 -35.01 -28.20
CA VAL A 472 47.73 -33.61 -28.26
C VAL A 472 46.39 -33.50 -29.00
N THR A 473 46.15 -34.31 -30.03
CA THR A 473 44.86 -34.35 -30.75
C THR A 473 43.74 -34.87 -29.85
N ARG A 474 44.01 -35.90 -29.04
CA ARG A 474 43.06 -36.40 -28.02
C ARG A 474 42.78 -35.36 -26.93
N SER A 475 43.81 -34.69 -26.41
CA SER A 475 43.63 -33.60 -25.45
C SER A 475 42.86 -32.42 -26.06
N ARG A 476 43.11 -32.07 -27.33
CA ARG A 476 42.40 -31.01 -28.05
C ARG A 476 40.92 -31.35 -28.26
N ALA A 477 40.58 -32.62 -28.47
CA ALA A 477 39.19 -33.05 -28.57
C ALA A 477 38.39 -32.81 -27.26
N GLN A 478 39.07 -32.69 -26.11
CA GLN A 478 38.44 -32.40 -24.82
C GLN A 478 38.26 -30.89 -24.53
N LEU A 479 38.82 -29.99 -25.36
CA LEU A 479 38.74 -28.53 -25.15
C LEU A 479 37.40 -27.89 -25.60
N PRO A 480 36.76 -28.28 -26.72
CA PRO A 480 35.46 -27.72 -27.10
C PRO A 480 34.35 -27.90 -26.04
N PRO A 481 34.25 -29.04 -25.33
CA PRO A 481 33.35 -29.18 -24.18
C PRO A 481 33.64 -28.19 -23.04
N LEU A 482 34.91 -27.85 -22.77
CA LEU A 482 35.27 -26.85 -21.75
C LEU A 482 34.85 -25.46 -22.17
N LYS A 483 35.06 -25.11 -23.45
CA LYS A 483 34.66 -23.81 -23.98
C LYS A 483 33.14 -23.64 -23.94
N ARG A 484 32.38 -24.68 -24.31
CA ARG A 484 30.92 -24.70 -24.18
C ARG A 484 30.46 -24.51 -22.74
N LEU A 485 31.07 -25.22 -21.78
CA LEU A 485 30.72 -25.07 -20.36
C LEU A 485 31.01 -23.65 -19.84
N ALA A 486 32.12 -23.04 -20.25
CA ALA A 486 32.44 -21.66 -19.90
C ALA A 486 31.43 -20.66 -20.50
N ASP A 487 31.05 -20.83 -21.76
CA ASP A 487 30.05 -19.99 -22.43
C ASP A 487 28.65 -20.18 -21.83
N GLU A 488 28.28 -21.41 -21.46
CA GLU A 488 27.05 -21.74 -20.74
C GLU A 488 27.01 -21.08 -19.35
N LEU A 489 28.11 -21.13 -18.58
CA LEU A 489 28.23 -20.44 -17.30
C LEU A 489 28.12 -18.93 -17.46
N HIS A 490 28.70 -18.35 -18.51
CA HIS A 490 28.55 -16.93 -18.82
C HIS A 490 27.08 -16.58 -19.14
N GLY A 491 26.40 -17.43 -19.91
CA GLY A 491 24.96 -17.31 -20.16
C GLY A 491 24.12 -17.42 -18.89
N GLN A 492 24.46 -18.34 -17.98
CA GLN A 492 23.80 -18.50 -16.68
C GLN A 492 24.00 -17.26 -15.78
N ALA A 493 25.22 -16.70 -15.73
CA ALA A 493 25.51 -15.48 -14.98
C ALA A 493 24.70 -14.28 -15.51
N GLN A 494 24.60 -14.13 -16.82
CA GLN A 494 23.76 -13.08 -17.45
C GLN A 494 22.26 -13.30 -17.22
N ALA A 495 21.79 -14.55 -17.22
CA ALA A 495 20.41 -14.88 -16.91
C ALA A 495 20.06 -14.55 -15.44
N LEU A 496 20.95 -14.91 -14.50
CA LEU A 496 20.81 -14.55 -13.09
C LEU A 496 20.77 -13.03 -12.89
N ALA A 497 21.63 -12.28 -13.58
CA ALA A 497 21.64 -10.82 -13.53
C ALA A 497 20.35 -10.19 -14.07
N ARG A 498 19.78 -10.73 -15.17
CA ARG A 498 18.49 -10.30 -15.73
C ARG A 498 17.33 -10.51 -14.75
N ASP A 499 17.37 -11.60 -14.00
CA ASP A 499 16.38 -11.93 -12.97
C ASP A 499 16.65 -11.21 -11.63
N LYS A 500 17.53 -10.20 -11.64
CA LYS A 500 17.93 -9.38 -10.49
C LYS A 500 18.63 -10.15 -9.36
N ILE A 501 19.10 -11.38 -9.63
CA ILE A 501 19.92 -12.17 -8.71
C ILE A 501 21.38 -11.74 -8.94
N GLN A 502 21.87 -10.86 -8.06
CA GLN A 502 23.23 -10.34 -8.16
C GLN A 502 24.24 -11.38 -7.65
N LEU A 503 24.96 -12.01 -8.59
CA LEU A 503 26.12 -12.83 -8.26
C LEU A 503 27.27 -11.96 -7.70
N PRO A 504 28.00 -12.43 -6.69
CA PRO A 504 29.18 -11.75 -6.17
C PRO A 504 30.26 -11.52 -7.23
N GLU A 505 30.93 -10.36 -7.17
CA GLU A 505 32.00 -9.99 -8.10
C GLU A 505 33.14 -11.02 -8.14
N HIS A 506 33.46 -11.66 -7.01
CA HIS A 506 34.52 -12.68 -6.97
C HIS A 506 34.18 -13.95 -7.79
N LEU A 507 32.90 -14.32 -7.91
CA LEU A 507 32.49 -15.47 -8.72
C LEU A 507 32.52 -15.12 -10.21
N LEU A 508 32.14 -13.89 -10.57
CA LEU A 508 32.23 -13.39 -11.94
C LEU A 508 33.68 -13.27 -12.38
N ALA A 509 34.55 -12.69 -11.55
CA ALA A 509 35.98 -12.60 -11.82
C ALA A 509 36.62 -13.99 -11.99
N ARG A 510 36.20 -14.97 -11.18
CA ARG A 510 36.67 -16.36 -11.29
C ARG A 510 36.20 -17.02 -12.60
N LEU A 511 34.98 -16.75 -13.04
CA LEU A 511 34.47 -17.23 -14.34
C LEU A 511 35.25 -16.61 -15.50
N ASP A 512 35.54 -15.30 -15.43
CA ASP A 512 36.31 -14.59 -16.46
C ASP A 512 37.76 -15.13 -16.54
N ASP A 513 38.43 -15.33 -15.40
CA ASP A 513 39.76 -15.97 -15.33
C ASP A 513 39.76 -17.35 -16.00
N LEU A 514 38.80 -18.21 -15.63
CA LEU A 514 38.67 -19.55 -16.20
C LEU A 514 38.41 -19.50 -17.71
N ASN A 515 37.59 -18.55 -18.18
CA ASN A 515 37.32 -18.39 -19.61
C ASN A 515 38.57 -17.96 -20.39
N THR A 516 39.37 -17.03 -19.83
CA THR A 516 40.67 -16.64 -20.41
C THR A 516 41.63 -17.83 -20.47
N ARG A 517 41.71 -18.62 -19.40
CA ARG A 517 42.55 -19.83 -19.33
C ARG A 517 42.12 -20.91 -20.32
N VAL A 518 40.82 -21.15 -20.48
CA VAL A 518 40.27 -22.04 -21.53
C VAL A 518 40.68 -21.55 -22.92
N GLY A 519 40.58 -20.25 -23.20
CA GLY A 519 41.04 -19.67 -24.47
C GLY A 519 42.53 -19.90 -24.72
N ALA A 520 43.37 -19.72 -23.69
CA ALA A 520 44.81 -19.97 -23.77
C ALA A 520 45.16 -21.45 -23.98
N LEU A 521 44.38 -22.38 -23.41
CA LEU A 521 44.51 -23.82 -23.64
C LEU A 521 44.17 -24.20 -25.10
N CYS A 522 43.08 -23.65 -25.65
CA CYS A 522 42.70 -23.85 -27.06
C CYS A 522 43.80 -23.38 -28.02
N ALA A 523 44.24 -22.12 -27.89
CA ALA A 523 45.30 -21.56 -28.73
C ALA A 523 46.62 -22.33 -28.58
N GLY A 524 47.01 -22.68 -27.34
CA GLY A 524 48.21 -23.46 -27.07
C GLY A 524 48.17 -24.88 -27.64
N GLY A 525 47.01 -25.54 -27.61
CA GLY A 525 46.82 -26.87 -28.21
C GLY A 525 46.83 -26.86 -29.75
N GLU A 526 46.29 -25.82 -30.37
CA GLU A 526 46.37 -25.63 -31.83
C GLU A 526 47.79 -25.36 -32.30
N GLU A 527 48.51 -24.49 -31.60
CA GLU A 527 49.91 -24.18 -31.85
C GLU A 527 50.78 -25.43 -31.73
N ARG A 528 50.64 -26.17 -30.63
CA ARG A 528 51.39 -27.42 -30.39
C ARG A 528 51.08 -28.49 -31.44
N ALA A 529 49.83 -28.63 -31.85
CA ALA A 529 49.45 -29.57 -32.89
C ALA A 529 49.98 -29.14 -34.27
N ARG A 530 50.04 -27.84 -34.59
CA ARG A 530 50.69 -27.34 -35.82
C ARG A 530 52.18 -27.64 -35.82
N GLN A 531 52.87 -27.38 -34.71
CA GLN A 531 54.30 -27.69 -34.56
C GLN A 531 54.59 -29.20 -34.73
N LEU A 532 53.83 -30.06 -34.04
CA LEU A 532 53.99 -31.52 -34.14
C LEU A 532 53.55 -32.08 -35.50
N ALA A 533 52.51 -31.52 -36.13
CA ALA A 533 52.08 -31.89 -37.47
C ALA A 533 53.11 -31.51 -38.53
N GLY A 534 53.82 -30.38 -38.37
CA GLY A 534 54.99 -30.04 -39.18
C GLY A 534 56.06 -31.13 -39.08
N VAL A 535 56.52 -31.45 -37.86
CA VAL A 535 57.55 -32.48 -37.63
C VAL A 535 57.12 -33.88 -38.12
N ALA A 536 55.83 -34.23 -37.99
CA ALA A 536 55.29 -35.55 -38.39
C ALA A 536 54.91 -35.69 -39.87
N ARG A 537 54.63 -34.58 -40.58
CA ARG A 537 54.31 -34.54 -42.02
C ARG A 537 55.57 -34.40 -42.87
N ASP A 538 56.57 -33.71 -42.35
CA ASP A 538 57.71 -33.27 -43.14
C ASP A 538 58.87 -34.27 -43.22
N GLY A 539 58.89 -35.36 -42.43
CA GLY A 539 59.99 -36.32 -42.50
C GLY A 539 61.39 -35.66 -42.47
N GLY A 540 61.54 -34.51 -41.82
CA GLY A 540 62.74 -33.67 -41.93
C GLY A 540 62.75 -32.65 -43.10
N ALA A 541 61.72 -31.84 -43.34
CA ALA A 541 61.78 -30.77 -44.36
C ALA A 541 62.63 -29.55 -43.95
N GLY A 542 63.19 -29.52 -42.74
CA GLY A 542 64.36 -28.68 -42.43
C GLY A 542 65.68 -29.24 -42.98
N ALA A 543 65.70 -30.49 -43.45
CA ALA A 543 66.89 -31.15 -43.99
C ALA A 543 67.04 -31.01 -45.52
N ALA A 544 65.98 -30.64 -46.25
CA ALA A 544 66.01 -30.56 -47.71
C ALA A 544 66.92 -29.44 -48.26
N GLN A 545 67.19 -28.39 -47.47
CA GLN A 545 68.19 -27.35 -47.81
C GLN A 545 69.45 -27.42 -46.97
N GLY A 546 69.45 -28.18 -45.86
CA GLY A 546 70.61 -28.31 -44.97
C GLY A 546 71.82 -28.94 -45.66
N PHE A 547 71.60 -29.85 -46.62
CA PHE A 547 72.72 -30.42 -47.40
C PHE A 547 73.39 -29.39 -48.31
N LEU A 548 72.68 -28.33 -48.70
CA LEU A 548 73.24 -27.23 -49.50
C LEU A 548 74.07 -26.26 -48.66
N ALA A 549 74.04 -26.32 -47.33
CA ALA A 549 74.99 -25.56 -46.51
C ALA A 549 76.45 -25.93 -46.83
N GLY A 550 76.70 -27.16 -47.31
CA GLY A 550 78.01 -27.61 -47.79
C GLY A 550 78.41 -27.14 -49.20
N SER A 551 77.62 -26.27 -49.85
CA SER A 551 78.00 -25.66 -51.13
C SER A 551 79.08 -24.58 -50.95
N VAL A 552 79.16 -23.98 -49.76
CA VAL A 552 80.12 -22.95 -49.39
C VAL A 552 81.11 -23.46 -48.34
N GLU A 553 82.31 -22.87 -48.35
CA GLU A 553 83.36 -23.15 -47.37
C GLU A 553 83.57 -21.91 -46.49
N PRO A 554 84.01 -22.07 -45.22
CA PRO A 554 84.35 -20.93 -44.35
C PRO A 554 85.32 -19.96 -45.05
N PRO A 555 85.13 -18.63 -44.94
CA PRO A 555 84.26 -17.89 -44.01
C PRO A 555 82.81 -17.69 -44.49
N TRP A 556 82.39 -18.36 -45.57
CA TRP A 556 81.06 -18.18 -46.14
C TRP A 556 80.02 -19.09 -45.50
N GLU A 557 78.84 -18.55 -45.25
CA GLU A 557 77.65 -19.27 -44.81
C GLU A 557 76.52 -19.06 -45.82
N ARG A 558 75.84 -20.14 -46.19
CA ARG A 558 74.62 -20.10 -46.99
C ARG A 558 73.41 -19.99 -46.06
N ALA A 559 72.60 -18.95 -46.26
CA ALA A 559 71.36 -18.74 -45.55
C ALA A 559 70.20 -18.52 -46.54
N VAL A 560 68.96 -18.51 -46.04
CA VAL A 560 67.76 -18.28 -46.87
C VAL A 560 66.83 -17.25 -46.27
N THR A 561 66.17 -16.47 -47.13
CA THR A 561 65.13 -15.51 -46.72
C THR A 561 63.83 -16.24 -46.34
N PRO A 562 62.83 -15.58 -45.73
CA PRO A 562 61.50 -16.17 -45.50
C PRO A 562 60.80 -16.65 -46.77
N ALA A 563 61.18 -16.13 -47.95
CA ALA A 563 60.71 -16.57 -49.25
C ALA A 563 61.57 -17.71 -49.85
N ASN A 564 62.43 -18.34 -49.03
CA ASN A 564 63.39 -19.39 -49.41
C ASN A 564 64.47 -18.96 -50.42
N VAL A 565 64.69 -17.67 -50.61
CA VAL A 565 65.73 -17.15 -51.53
C VAL A 565 67.11 -17.29 -50.88
N PRO A 566 68.08 -17.98 -51.53
CA PRO A 566 69.41 -18.12 -50.97
C PRO A 566 70.16 -16.77 -50.98
N TYR A 567 70.85 -16.50 -49.89
CA TYR A 567 71.85 -15.45 -49.77
C TYR A 567 73.07 -15.98 -48.99
N TYR A 568 74.21 -15.36 -49.19
CA TYR A 568 75.50 -15.85 -48.71
C TYR A 568 76.16 -14.79 -47.84
N ILE A 569 76.53 -15.18 -46.63
CA ILE A 569 77.12 -14.31 -45.62
C ILE A 569 78.61 -14.61 -45.60
N ASN A 570 79.45 -13.61 -45.84
CA ASN A 570 80.86 -13.70 -45.57
C ASN A 570 81.12 -13.17 -44.16
N HIS A 571 81.43 -14.06 -43.23
CA HIS A 571 81.68 -13.71 -41.83
C HIS A 571 83.00 -12.98 -41.60
N GLU A 572 83.99 -13.12 -42.49
CA GLU A 572 85.27 -12.43 -42.40
C GLU A 572 85.15 -10.97 -42.86
N LEU A 573 84.37 -10.72 -43.91
CA LEU A 573 84.12 -9.38 -44.45
C LEU A 573 82.86 -8.71 -43.90
N GLU A 574 82.10 -9.39 -43.04
CA GLU A 574 80.80 -8.96 -42.50
C GLU A 574 79.81 -8.48 -43.59
N THR A 575 79.80 -9.16 -44.74
CA THR A 575 79.01 -8.76 -45.92
C THR A 575 78.04 -9.86 -46.34
N THR A 576 76.85 -9.47 -46.80
CA THR A 576 75.84 -10.38 -47.35
C THR A 576 75.69 -10.18 -48.85
N HIS A 577 75.73 -11.28 -49.60
CA HIS A 577 75.66 -11.30 -51.05
C HIS A 577 74.47 -12.15 -51.53
N TRP A 578 73.83 -11.74 -52.61
CA TRP A 578 72.82 -12.58 -53.28
C TRP A 578 73.45 -13.66 -54.16
N ASP A 579 74.70 -13.44 -54.57
CA ASP A 579 75.43 -14.34 -55.44
C ASP A 579 76.33 -15.27 -54.62
N HIS A 580 76.38 -16.54 -55.05
CA HIS A 580 77.26 -17.52 -54.45
C HIS A 580 78.73 -17.10 -54.65
N PRO A 581 79.67 -17.30 -53.69
CA PRO A 581 81.07 -16.88 -53.85
C PRO A 581 81.72 -17.38 -55.14
N LYS A 582 81.59 -18.68 -55.45
CA LYS A 582 82.03 -19.25 -56.74
C LYS A 582 81.29 -18.70 -57.98
N MET A 583 80.07 -18.18 -57.84
CA MET A 583 79.38 -17.49 -58.93
C MET A 583 79.96 -16.08 -59.14
N ILE A 584 80.32 -15.37 -58.07
CA ILE A 584 81.03 -14.08 -58.15
C ILE A 584 82.38 -14.26 -58.85
N GLU A 585 83.16 -15.26 -58.45
CA GLU A 585 84.42 -15.63 -59.11
C GLU A 585 84.22 -15.98 -60.58
N LEU A 586 83.20 -16.79 -60.89
CA LEU A 586 82.85 -17.13 -62.26
C LEU A 586 82.54 -15.87 -63.07
N MET A 587 81.62 -15.02 -62.63
CA MET A 587 81.22 -13.81 -63.34
C MET A 587 82.39 -12.84 -63.55
N ASN A 588 83.28 -12.72 -62.56
CA ASN A 588 84.51 -11.94 -62.69
C ASN A 588 85.44 -12.54 -63.77
N SER A 589 85.64 -13.86 -63.79
CA SER A 589 86.45 -14.52 -64.83
C SER A 589 85.87 -14.38 -66.25
N LEU A 590 84.55 -14.21 -66.37
CA LEU A 590 83.91 -13.96 -67.67
C LEU A 590 84.25 -12.57 -68.22
N ALA A 591 84.62 -11.61 -67.36
CA ALA A 591 85.02 -10.27 -67.78
C ALA A 591 86.33 -10.28 -68.59
N ASP A 592 87.24 -11.22 -68.30
CA ASP A 592 88.49 -11.39 -69.07
C ASP A 592 88.22 -11.77 -70.54
N LEU A 593 87.05 -12.36 -70.82
CA LEU A 593 86.63 -12.69 -72.18
C LEU A 593 86.09 -11.46 -72.95
N ASN A 594 85.96 -10.29 -72.32
CA ASN A 594 85.51 -9.06 -72.99
C ASN A 594 86.45 -8.62 -74.11
N GLU A 595 87.74 -8.96 -74.01
CA GLU A 595 88.75 -8.70 -75.04
C GLU A 595 88.55 -9.50 -76.34
N VAL A 596 87.69 -10.53 -76.33
CA VAL A 596 87.36 -11.28 -77.54
C VAL A 596 86.56 -10.40 -78.48
N ARG A 597 87.19 -9.97 -79.58
CA ARG A 597 86.65 -8.99 -80.55
C ARG A 597 85.26 -9.35 -81.08
N PHE A 598 85.05 -10.60 -81.47
CA PHE A 598 83.80 -11.04 -82.11
C PHE A 598 82.75 -11.45 -81.07
N SER A 599 81.61 -10.77 -81.07
CA SER A 599 80.53 -10.98 -80.09
C SER A 599 79.98 -12.40 -80.06
N ALA A 600 79.87 -13.07 -81.22
CA ALA A 600 79.41 -14.45 -81.28
C ALA A 600 80.37 -15.42 -80.55
N TYR A 601 81.68 -15.30 -80.81
CA TYR A 601 82.70 -16.12 -80.13
C TYR A 601 82.82 -15.77 -78.66
N ARG A 602 82.75 -14.48 -78.32
CA ARG A 602 82.77 -14.02 -76.92
C ARG A 602 81.59 -14.58 -76.13
N THR A 603 80.37 -14.44 -76.65
CA THR A 603 79.16 -14.98 -76.03
C THR A 603 79.25 -16.50 -75.90
N ALA A 604 79.71 -17.20 -76.94
CA ALA A 604 79.87 -18.64 -76.91
C ALA A 604 80.90 -19.11 -75.88
N LEU A 605 82.05 -18.43 -75.76
CA LEU A 605 83.07 -18.72 -74.75
C LEU A 605 82.53 -18.48 -73.34
N LYS A 606 81.88 -17.33 -73.10
CA LYS A 606 81.25 -17.03 -71.81
C LYS A 606 80.20 -18.07 -71.43
N LEU A 607 79.30 -18.41 -72.36
CA LEU A 607 78.29 -19.46 -72.15
C LEU A 607 78.93 -20.82 -71.88
N ARG A 608 80.00 -21.18 -72.60
CA ARG A 608 80.70 -22.44 -72.40
C ARG A 608 81.35 -22.51 -71.02
N THR A 609 81.89 -21.40 -70.52
CA THR A 609 82.45 -21.32 -69.17
C THR A 609 81.37 -21.52 -68.10
N VAL A 610 80.22 -20.85 -68.22
CA VAL A 610 79.06 -21.07 -67.32
C VAL A 610 78.58 -22.52 -67.40
N GLN A 611 78.43 -23.06 -68.61
CA GLN A 611 77.98 -24.44 -68.85
C GLN A 611 78.92 -25.48 -68.20
N LYS A 612 80.22 -25.20 -68.16
CA LYS A 612 81.22 -26.03 -67.48
C LYS A 612 81.15 -25.91 -65.96
N ALA A 613 81.08 -24.68 -65.44
CA ALA A 613 81.01 -24.42 -64.00
C ALA A 613 79.76 -25.04 -63.36
N LEU A 614 78.63 -25.00 -64.07
CA LEU A 614 77.38 -25.62 -63.63
C LEU A 614 77.29 -27.12 -63.91
N CYS A 615 78.29 -27.74 -64.55
CA CYS A 615 78.25 -29.14 -65.00
C CYS A 615 77.10 -29.49 -65.97
N MET A 616 76.37 -28.49 -66.50
CA MET A 616 75.22 -28.71 -67.41
C MET A 616 75.63 -29.29 -68.77
N HIS A 617 76.90 -29.15 -69.17
CA HIS A 617 77.44 -29.79 -70.36
C HIS A 617 77.47 -31.33 -70.29
N MET A 618 77.22 -31.93 -69.12
CA MET A 618 77.08 -33.38 -68.92
C MET A 618 75.61 -33.82 -68.91
N LEU A 619 74.66 -32.91 -68.66
CA LEU A 619 73.23 -33.23 -68.66
C LEU A 619 72.72 -33.50 -70.07
N GLN A 620 72.25 -34.71 -70.36
CA GLN A 620 71.66 -35.02 -71.68
C GLN A 620 70.23 -34.47 -71.78
N LEU A 621 69.86 -33.94 -72.95
CA LEU A 621 68.52 -33.39 -73.19
C LEU A 621 67.39 -34.39 -72.83
N PRO A 622 67.42 -35.68 -73.22
CA PRO A 622 66.38 -36.64 -72.85
C PRO A 622 66.19 -36.80 -71.33
N ALA A 623 67.29 -36.88 -70.57
CA ALA A 623 67.25 -36.98 -69.11
C ALA A 623 66.61 -35.73 -68.46
N ALA A 624 66.86 -34.55 -69.02
CA ALA A 624 66.19 -33.32 -68.58
C ALA A 624 64.67 -33.38 -68.81
N LEU A 625 64.23 -33.92 -69.95
CA LEU A 625 62.80 -34.04 -70.27
C LEU A 625 62.08 -35.04 -69.37
N GLU A 626 62.71 -36.18 -69.10
CA GLU A 626 62.17 -37.21 -68.19
C GLU A 626 62.01 -36.67 -66.77
N ALA A 627 62.99 -35.93 -66.27
CA ALA A 627 62.89 -35.28 -64.96
C ALA A 627 61.75 -34.25 -64.91
N PHE A 628 61.59 -33.43 -65.95
CA PHE A 628 60.48 -32.47 -66.00
C PHE A 628 59.11 -33.17 -65.98
N ASP A 629 58.96 -34.30 -66.67
CA ASP A 629 57.72 -35.07 -66.67
C ASP A 629 57.49 -35.79 -65.33
N ALA A 630 58.53 -36.37 -64.73
CA ALA A 630 58.47 -37.07 -63.44
C ALA A 630 58.06 -36.16 -62.28
N HIS A 631 58.51 -34.90 -62.31
CA HIS A 631 58.16 -33.87 -61.34
C HIS A 631 56.90 -33.07 -61.71
N GLY A 632 56.11 -33.55 -62.68
CA GLY A 632 54.81 -32.98 -63.01
C GLY A 632 54.86 -31.60 -63.68
N LEU A 633 56.00 -31.19 -64.26
CA LEU A 633 56.14 -29.89 -64.92
C LEU A 633 55.58 -29.88 -66.35
N ARG A 634 55.15 -31.03 -66.88
CA ARG A 634 54.61 -31.17 -68.24
C ARG A 634 53.36 -30.29 -68.43
N ALA A 635 53.34 -29.51 -69.52
CA ALA A 635 52.25 -28.58 -69.87
C ALA A 635 51.89 -27.52 -68.80
N GLN A 636 52.73 -27.29 -67.80
CA GLN A 636 52.51 -26.29 -66.74
C GLN A 636 53.38 -25.03 -66.94
N ASN A 637 53.65 -24.62 -68.19
CA ASN A 637 54.64 -23.59 -68.50
C ASN A 637 54.36 -22.21 -67.89
N ASP A 638 53.09 -21.86 -67.64
CA ASP A 638 52.68 -20.61 -67.00
C ASP A 638 52.64 -20.67 -65.46
N ARG A 639 52.79 -21.86 -64.87
CA ARG A 639 52.87 -22.02 -63.41
C ARG A 639 54.19 -21.45 -62.91
N LEU A 640 54.16 -20.86 -61.71
CA LEU A 640 55.37 -20.50 -60.97
C LEU A 640 55.92 -21.74 -60.23
N ILE A 641 57.20 -22.02 -60.40
CA ILE A 641 57.96 -22.98 -59.60
C ILE A 641 58.72 -22.21 -58.53
N ASP A 642 58.68 -22.68 -57.29
CA ASP A 642 59.41 -22.08 -56.16
C ASP A 642 60.75 -22.77 -55.93
N ILE A 643 61.58 -22.20 -55.06
CA ILE A 643 62.95 -22.71 -54.83
C ILE A 643 62.98 -24.15 -54.30
N PRO A 644 62.14 -24.58 -53.33
CA PRO A 644 62.08 -25.98 -52.92
C PRO A 644 61.74 -26.95 -54.05
N ASP A 645 60.77 -26.61 -54.90
CA ASP A 645 60.43 -27.43 -56.08
C ASP A 645 61.59 -27.44 -57.09
N MET A 646 62.27 -26.30 -57.31
CA MET A 646 63.48 -26.22 -58.14
C MET A 646 64.60 -27.12 -57.60
N ILE A 647 64.86 -27.11 -56.29
CA ILE A 647 65.85 -27.98 -55.62
C ILE A 647 65.52 -29.44 -55.88
N THR A 648 64.25 -29.83 -55.73
CA THR A 648 63.80 -31.22 -55.91
C THR A 648 64.06 -31.71 -57.34
N VAL A 649 63.72 -30.89 -58.33
CA VAL A 649 63.95 -31.22 -59.74
C VAL A 649 65.45 -31.26 -60.05
N LEU A 650 66.22 -30.24 -59.64
CA LEU A 650 67.66 -30.20 -59.86
C LEU A 650 68.41 -31.33 -59.14
N THR A 651 67.96 -31.75 -57.96
CA THR A 651 68.55 -32.88 -57.22
C THR A 651 68.46 -34.13 -58.07
N SER A 652 67.27 -34.44 -58.61
CA SER A 652 67.11 -35.62 -59.50
C SER A 652 67.96 -35.53 -60.76
N LEU A 653 68.16 -34.33 -61.32
CA LEU A 653 69.01 -34.12 -62.49
C LEU A 653 70.49 -34.34 -62.16
N TYR A 654 70.97 -33.78 -61.05
CA TYR A 654 72.36 -33.90 -60.63
C TYR A 654 72.70 -35.29 -60.08
N GLU A 655 71.74 -36.03 -59.52
CA GLU A 655 71.91 -37.45 -59.19
C GLU A 655 72.20 -38.28 -60.44
N VAL A 656 71.49 -38.04 -61.55
CA VAL A 656 71.76 -38.70 -62.84
C VAL A 656 73.15 -38.31 -63.36
N ILE A 657 73.50 -37.02 -63.34
CA ILE A 657 74.81 -36.54 -63.81
C ILE A 657 75.96 -37.11 -62.96
N ALA A 658 75.78 -37.15 -61.63
CA ALA A 658 76.77 -37.66 -60.69
C ALA A 658 76.89 -39.19 -60.74
N ALA A 659 75.81 -39.92 -61.01
CA ALA A 659 75.86 -41.37 -61.21
C ALA A 659 76.75 -41.75 -62.41
N GLU A 660 76.70 -40.96 -63.48
CA GLU A 660 77.55 -41.16 -64.66
C GLU A 660 78.97 -40.60 -64.48
N ASN A 661 79.16 -39.58 -63.63
CA ASN A 661 80.44 -38.87 -63.45
C ASN A 661 80.77 -38.57 -61.96
N PRO A 662 80.99 -39.58 -61.09
CA PRO A 662 80.98 -39.39 -59.64
C PRO A 662 82.12 -38.51 -59.11
N SER A 663 83.28 -38.52 -59.77
CA SER A 663 84.47 -37.78 -59.34
C SER A 663 84.55 -36.35 -59.88
N LEU A 664 83.62 -35.94 -60.74
CA LEU A 664 83.66 -34.64 -61.44
C LEU A 664 82.58 -33.66 -60.96
N VAL A 665 81.62 -34.14 -60.16
CA VAL A 665 80.41 -33.37 -59.81
C VAL A 665 80.28 -33.29 -58.30
N ASN A 666 80.43 -32.08 -57.76
CA ASN A 666 80.00 -31.79 -56.39
C ASN A 666 78.52 -31.41 -56.43
N VAL A 667 77.63 -32.37 -56.09
CA VAL A 667 76.18 -32.21 -56.20
C VAL A 667 75.67 -30.99 -55.43
N PRO A 668 75.98 -30.79 -54.12
CA PRO A 668 75.57 -29.60 -53.39
C PRO A 668 75.98 -28.28 -54.07
N LEU A 669 77.25 -28.18 -54.48
CA LEU A 669 77.77 -26.97 -55.10
C LEU A 669 77.13 -26.70 -56.47
N CYS A 670 77.08 -27.69 -57.35
CA CYS A 670 76.53 -27.52 -58.69
C CYS A 670 75.03 -27.21 -58.68
N LEU A 671 74.29 -27.81 -57.74
CA LEU A 671 72.87 -27.53 -57.55
C LEU A 671 72.64 -26.09 -57.10
N ASP A 672 73.37 -25.64 -56.08
CA ASP A 672 73.22 -24.29 -55.54
C ASP A 672 73.67 -23.21 -56.54
N LEU A 673 74.77 -23.46 -57.27
CA LEU A 673 75.20 -22.59 -58.37
C LEU A 673 74.16 -22.52 -59.49
N SER A 674 73.46 -23.62 -59.79
CA SER A 674 72.41 -23.63 -60.81
C SER A 674 71.17 -22.87 -60.38
N ILE A 675 70.77 -22.96 -59.11
CA ILE A 675 69.70 -22.13 -58.55
C ILE A 675 70.12 -20.67 -58.59
N ASN A 676 71.33 -20.35 -58.12
CA ASN A 676 71.85 -18.99 -58.13
C ASN A 676 71.87 -18.40 -59.55
N TRP A 677 72.33 -19.18 -60.54
CA TRP A 677 72.28 -18.82 -61.96
C TRP A 677 70.85 -18.56 -62.46
N LEU A 678 69.92 -19.50 -62.23
CA LEU A 678 68.54 -19.38 -62.71
C LEU A 678 67.82 -18.19 -62.10
N LEU A 679 68.02 -17.92 -60.80
CA LEU A 679 67.45 -16.76 -60.13
C LEU A 679 68.08 -15.45 -60.64
N ASN A 680 69.39 -15.42 -60.92
CA ASN A 680 70.04 -14.26 -61.50
C ASN A 680 69.50 -13.94 -62.91
N VAL A 681 69.22 -14.96 -63.72
CA VAL A 681 68.71 -14.80 -65.08
C VAL A 681 67.21 -14.45 -65.11
N TYR A 682 66.39 -15.06 -64.24
CA TYR A 682 64.92 -15.03 -64.37
C TYR A 682 64.16 -14.43 -63.18
N ASP A 683 64.80 -14.20 -62.03
CA ASP A 683 64.19 -13.64 -60.81
C ASP A 683 65.03 -12.49 -60.23
N SER A 684 65.22 -11.43 -61.02
CA SER A 684 65.97 -10.24 -60.57
C SER A 684 65.31 -9.52 -59.39
N GLN A 685 64.02 -9.75 -59.14
CA GLN A 685 63.27 -9.21 -58.00
C GLN A 685 63.41 -10.06 -56.74
N ARG A 686 64.12 -11.19 -56.79
CA ARG A 686 64.33 -12.10 -55.65
C ARG A 686 63.00 -12.51 -54.99
N THR A 687 62.01 -12.84 -55.81
CA THR A 687 60.69 -13.32 -55.37
C THR A 687 60.73 -14.77 -54.87
N GLY A 688 61.76 -15.53 -55.25
CA GLY A 688 61.88 -16.95 -54.95
C GLY A 688 61.05 -17.84 -55.87
N GLN A 689 60.50 -17.29 -56.94
CA GLN A 689 59.63 -17.99 -57.88
C GLN A 689 59.93 -17.57 -59.32
N ILE A 690 60.00 -18.55 -60.23
CA ILE A 690 60.11 -18.30 -61.68
C ILE A 690 59.06 -19.11 -62.44
N ARG A 691 58.76 -18.73 -63.68
CA ARG A 691 57.87 -19.54 -64.52
C ARG A 691 58.53 -20.87 -64.85
N VAL A 692 57.75 -21.95 -64.87
CA VAL A 692 58.18 -23.27 -65.32
C VAL A 692 58.75 -23.22 -66.74
N LEU A 693 58.20 -22.36 -67.62
CA LEU A 693 58.79 -22.10 -68.94
C LEU A 693 60.25 -21.64 -68.83
N SER A 694 60.51 -20.60 -68.04
CA SER A 694 61.83 -20.00 -67.87
C SER A 694 62.82 -20.97 -67.23
N PHE A 695 62.39 -21.76 -66.23
CA PHE A 695 63.16 -22.84 -65.62
C PHE A 695 63.61 -23.88 -66.66
N LYS A 696 62.69 -24.37 -67.49
CA LYS A 696 63.01 -25.35 -68.55
C LYS A 696 63.92 -24.76 -69.63
N VAL A 697 63.66 -23.52 -70.07
CA VAL A 697 64.48 -22.83 -71.07
C VAL A 697 65.91 -22.68 -70.55
N GLY A 698 66.10 -22.20 -69.31
CA GLY A 698 67.42 -22.02 -68.70
C GLY A 698 68.26 -23.30 -68.64
N LEU A 699 67.63 -24.44 -68.34
CA LEU A 699 68.31 -25.74 -68.29
C LEU A 699 68.57 -26.33 -69.68
N VAL A 700 67.59 -26.26 -70.58
CA VAL A 700 67.71 -26.84 -71.93
C VAL A 700 68.74 -26.09 -72.77
N LEU A 701 68.84 -24.76 -72.64
CA LEU A 701 69.86 -23.98 -73.32
C LEU A 701 71.28 -24.45 -72.94
N LEU A 702 71.50 -24.79 -71.66
CA LEU A 702 72.79 -25.20 -71.13
C LEU A 702 73.06 -26.71 -71.15
N CYS A 703 72.06 -27.56 -71.37
CA CYS A 703 72.29 -29.02 -71.41
C CYS A 703 73.13 -29.47 -72.63
N LYS A 704 73.48 -30.75 -72.73
CA LYS A 704 74.06 -31.39 -73.90
C LYS A 704 72.97 -31.99 -74.78
N GLY A 705 73.00 -31.69 -76.07
CA GLY A 705 72.05 -32.22 -77.06
C GLY A 705 72.28 -31.59 -78.43
N HIS A 706 71.76 -32.23 -79.48
CA HIS A 706 71.85 -31.67 -80.83
C HIS A 706 71.04 -30.37 -80.94
N LEU A 707 71.57 -29.40 -81.68
CA LEU A 707 70.96 -28.07 -81.78
C LEU A 707 69.51 -28.14 -82.30
N GLU A 708 69.25 -28.99 -83.29
CA GLU A 708 67.92 -29.21 -83.87
C GLU A 708 66.91 -29.76 -82.83
N GLU A 709 67.33 -30.68 -81.97
CA GLU A 709 66.48 -31.27 -80.94
C GLU A 709 66.10 -30.25 -79.87
N LYS A 710 67.07 -29.41 -79.48
CA LYS A 710 66.82 -28.31 -78.56
C LYS A 710 65.84 -27.30 -79.15
N TYR A 711 66.02 -26.90 -80.41
CA TYR A 711 65.07 -26.01 -81.08
C TYR A 711 63.67 -26.62 -81.17
N ARG A 712 63.57 -27.90 -81.55
CA ARG A 712 62.30 -28.62 -81.61
C ARG A 712 61.62 -28.65 -80.24
N TYR A 713 62.36 -28.91 -79.18
CA TYR A 713 61.81 -28.93 -77.83
C TYR A 713 61.36 -27.54 -77.36
N LEU A 714 62.21 -26.52 -77.50
CA LEU A 714 61.89 -25.15 -77.11
C LEU A 714 60.66 -24.63 -77.85
N PHE A 715 60.53 -24.92 -79.15
CA PHE A 715 59.34 -24.57 -79.91
C PHE A 715 58.11 -25.37 -79.46
N ARG A 716 58.27 -26.66 -79.14
CA ARG A 716 57.18 -27.50 -78.62
C ARG A 716 56.63 -26.99 -77.28
N LEU A 717 57.46 -26.35 -76.44
CA LEU A 717 56.99 -25.75 -75.18
C LEU A 717 55.96 -24.64 -75.40
N ILE A 718 56.05 -23.93 -76.52
CA ILE A 718 55.18 -22.80 -76.84
C ILE A 718 54.18 -23.09 -77.95
N ALA A 719 54.28 -24.25 -78.60
CA ALA A 719 53.34 -24.69 -79.62
C ALA A 719 51.98 -25.03 -79.00
N ASP A 720 50.92 -24.66 -79.71
CA ASP A 720 49.57 -25.11 -79.42
C ASP A 720 49.37 -26.60 -79.82
N PRO A 721 48.21 -27.22 -79.48
CA PRO A 721 47.93 -28.60 -79.85
C PRO A 721 47.99 -28.90 -81.36
N SER A 722 47.90 -27.87 -82.21
CA SER A 722 48.02 -27.95 -83.67
C SER A 722 49.46 -27.73 -84.17
N CYS A 723 50.46 -27.75 -83.29
CA CYS A 723 51.88 -27.51 -83.60
C CYS A 723 52.17 -26.12 -84.19
N ARG A 724 51.33 -25.12 -83.89
CA ARG A 724 51.52 -23.72 -84.31
C ARG A 724 51.88 -22.84 -83.13
N VAL A 725 52.58 -21.75 -83.39
CA VAL A 725 52.98 -20.76 -82.39
C VAL A 725 52.44 -19.41 -82.81
N ASP A 726 51.80 -18.72 -81.86
CA ASP A 726 51.35 -17.34 -82.04
C ASP A 726 52.46 -16.34 -81.67
N GLN A 727 52.27 -15.09 -82.10
CA GLN A 727 53.22 -14.00 -81.87
C GLN A 727 53.57 -13.81 -80.38
N ARG A 728 52.60 -13.95 -79.49
CA ARG A 728 52.79 -13.75 -78.05
C ARG A 728 53.67 -14.85 -77.47
N LYS A 729 53.38 -16.11 -77.79
CA LYS A 729 54.11 -17.28 -77.32
C LYS A 729 55.54 -17.33 -77.85
N LEU A 730 55.77 -16.96 -79.12
CA LEU A 730 57.13 -16.79 -79.63
C LEU A 730 57.88 -15.66 -78.90
N GLY A 731 57.19 -14.55 -78.64
CA GLY A 731 57.72 -13.43 -77.86
C GLY A 731 58.16 -13.85 -76.45
N LEU A 732 57.37 -14.67 -75.75
CA LEU A 732 57.70 -15.17 -74.42
C LEU A 732 58.93 -16.10 -74.42
N LEU A 733 59.05 -17.01 -75.40
CA LEU A 733 60.23 -17.87 -75.50
C LEU A 733 61.49 -17.08 -75.80
N LEU A 734 61.44 -16.15 -76.77
CA LEU A 734 62.58 -15.31 -77.10
C LEU A 734 62.95 -14.36 -75.96
N HIS A 735 61.95 -13.88 -75.21
CA HIS A 735 62.17 -13.16 -73.96
C HIS A 735 62.95 -13.97 -72.94
N ASP A 736 62.63 -15.26 -72.77
CA ASP A 736 63.37 -16.11 -71.83
C ASP A 736 64.76 -16.49 -72.35
N CYS A 737 64.91 -16.70 -73.66
CA CYS A 737 66.21 -16.95 -74.27
C CYS A 737 67.15 -15.75 -74.19
N ILE A 738 66.65 -14.50 -74.32
CA ILE A 738 67.48 -13.30 -74.30
C ILE A 738 68.01 -12.94 -72.91
N GLN A 739 67.37 -13.41 -71.83
CA GLN A 739 67.85 -13.10 -70.47
C GLN A 739 69.24 -13.70 -70.23
N VAL A 740 69.56 -14.84 -70.85
CA VAL A 740 70.87 -15.48 -70.74
C VAL A 740 72.01 -14.58 -71.25
N PRO A 741 72.01 -14.11 -72.52
CA PRO A 741 73.03 -13.17 -72.97
C PRO A 741 72.95 -11.81 -72.26
N ARG A 742 71.78 -11.38 -71.77
CA ARG A 742 71.68 -10.19 -70.91
C ARG A 742 72.46 -10.35 -69.61
N GLN A 743 72.33 -11.48 -68.92
CA GLN A 743 73.09 -11.76 -67.70
C GLN A 743 74.61 -11.79 -67.95
N LEU A 744 75.03 -12.16 -69.16
CA LEU A 744 76.43 -12.18 -69.59
C LEU A 744 76.96 -10.82 -70.09
N GLY A 745 76.12 -9.79 -70.13
CA GLY A 745 76.45 -8.47 -70.70
C GLY A 745 76.52 -8.43 -72.23
N GLU A 746 76.01 -9.45 -72.93
CA GLU A 746 76.12 -9.62 -74.38
C GLU A 746 74.81 -9.31 -75.14
N VAL A 747 73.76 -8.83 -74.46
CA VAL A 747 72.44 -8.58 -75.09
C VAL A 747 72.49 -7.65 -76.30
N ALA A 748 73.43 -6.70 -76.35
CA ALA A 748 73.62 -5.80 -77.48
C ALA A 748 73.95 -6.55 -78.78
N ALA A 749 74.65 -7.69 -78.70
CA ALA A 749 74.98 -8.53 -79.86
C ALA A 749 73.74 -9.19 -80.49
N PHE A 750 72.62 -9.22 -79.76
CA PHE A 750 71.36 -9.81 -80.17
C PHE A 750 70.28 -8.75 -80.48
N GLY A 751 70.67 -7.48 -80.67
CA GLY A 751 69.75 -6.39 -81.01
C GLY A 751 69.06 -5.73 -79.80
N GLY A 752 69.55 -5.97 -78.59
CA GLY A 752 69.00 -5.39 -77.37
C GLY A 752 67.74 -6.12 -76.88
N SER A 753 66.81 -5.39 -76.25
CA SER A 753 65.60 -5.94 -75.64
C SER A 753 64.32 -5.77 -76.47
N ASN A 754 64.43 -5.39 -77.75
CA ASN A 754 63.30 -5.09 -78.64
C ASN A 754 62.65 -6.36 -79.23
N ILE A 755 62.34 -7.35 -78.39
CA ILE A 755 61.82 -8.64 -78.82
C ILE A 755 60.42 -8.51 -79.43
N GLU A 756 59.53 -7.77 -78.78
CA GLU A 756 58.13 -7.69 -79.20
C GLU A 756 57.94 -7.06 -80.59
N PRO A 757 58.57 -5.93 -80.94
CA PRO A 757 58.55 -5.39 -82.31
C PRO A 757 59.16 -6.34 -83.34
N SER A 758 60.27 -7.01 -83.02
CA SER A 758 60.93 -7.96 -83.93
C SER A 758 60.03 -9.16 -84.23
N VAL A 759 59.37 -9.72 -83.21
CA VAL A 759 58.44 -10.84 -83.40
C VAL A 759 57.22 -10.41 -84.20
N ARG A 760 56.66 -9.22 -83.96
CA ARG A 760 55.56 -8.66 -84.79
C ARG A 760 55.95 -8.62 -86.27
N SER A 761 57.11 -8.06 -86.58
CA SER A 761 57.61 -7.94 -87.96
C SER A 761 57.81 -9.32 -88.63
N CYS A 762 58.31 -10.33 -87.92
CA CYS A 762 58.45 -11.68 -88.45
C CYS A 762 57.10 -12.33 -88.82
N PHE A 763 56.06 -12.12 -88.02
CA PHE A 763 54.72 -12.65 -88.30
C PHE A 763 54.00 -11.88 -89.43
N GLU A 764 54.25 -10.57 -89.57
CA GLU A 764 53.75 -9.77 -90.70
C GLU A 764 54.36 -10.23 -92.04
N GLN A 765 55.66 -10.51 -92.09
CA GLN A 765 56.32 -11.08 -93.27
C GLN A 765 55.89 -12.52 -93.56
N ALA A 766 55.71 -13.36 -92.52
CA ALA A 766 55.24 -14.73 -92.68
C ALA A 766 53.79 -14.81 -93.19
N ALA A 767 52.93 -13.84 -92.82
CA ALA A 767 51.57 -13.72 -93.35
C ALA A 767 51.53 -13.30 -94.83
N ALA A 768 52.58 -12.66 -95.33
CA ALA A 768 52.74 -12.26 -96.74
C ALA A 768 53.36 -13.35 -97.63
N ALA A 769 53.87 -14.45 -97.07
CA ALA A 769 54.48 -15.55 -97.80
C ALA A 769 53.42 -16.60 -98.25
N PRO A 770 53.36 -16.99 -99.54
CA PRO A 770 52.37 -17.97 -100.04
C PRO A 770 52.66 -19.38 -99.49
N GLN A 771 51.63 -20.07 -98.98
CA GLN A 771 51.76 -21.45 -98.50
C GLN A 771 51.98 -22.44 -99.67
N PRO A 772 52.88 -23.44 -99.53
CA PRO A 772 53.12 -24.42 -100.57
C PRO A 772 52.01 -25.49 -100.61
N SER A 773 51.33 -25.57 -101.75
CA SER A 773 50.42 -26.66 -102.10
C SER A 773 51.18 -27.94 -102.49
N SER A 774 50.49 -29.06 -102.38
CA SER A 774 50.95 -30.43 -102.55
C SER A 774 51.72 -30.74 -103.85
N LYS A 775 52.84 -31.48 -103.68
CA LYS A 775 53.49 -32.47 -104.59
C LYS A 775 54.53 -31.99 -105.63
N PRO A 776 55.48 -32.86 -106.04
CA PRO A 776 56.89 -32.81 -105.60
C PRO A 776 57.87 -32.41 -106.72
N ALA A 777 59.00 -31.80 -106.37
CA ALA A 777 60.22 -31.83 -107.19
C ALA A 777 61.44 -31.36 -106.39
N THR A 778 62.17 -32.35 -105.89
CA THR A 778 63.62 -32.55 -105.98
C THR A 778 64.60 -31.41 -106.29
N LEU A 779 65.80 -31.64 -105.74
CA LEU A 779 67.15 -31.24 -106.16
C LEU A 779 67.58 -29.83 -105.74
N ASP A 780 68.80 -29.55 -105.35
CA ASP A 780 69.98 -30.27 -104.86
C ASP A 780 71.03 -29.15 -104.75
N ARG A 781 71.99 -29.34 -103.85
CA ARG A 781 73.32 -28.71 -103.77
C ARG A 781 73.70 -27.64 -104.81
N LYS A 782 74.25 -26.51 -104.31
CA LYS A 782 75.71 -26.26 -104.33
C LYS A 782 76.13 -24.98 -103.57
N THR A 783 77.06 -25.22 -102.63
CA THR A 783 78.37 -24.58 -102.36
C THR A 783 78.71 -23.13 -102.76
N PRO A 784 79.70 -22.54 -102.05
CA PRO A 784 79.74 -21.13 -101.65
C PRO A 784 80.68 -20.28 -102.51
N GLY A 785 80.44 -18.97 -102.51
CA GLY A 785 81.38 -18.00 -103.09
C GLY A 785 80.75 -16.61 -103.29
N ASP A 786 81.36 -15.65 -102.59
CA ASP A 786 81.58 -14.27 -103.04
C ASP A 786 80.49 -13.19 -102.86
N ILE A 787 80.54 -12.63 -101.64
CA ILE A 787 80.66 -11.20 -101.24
C ILE A 787 79.54 -10.75 -100.30
#